data_AF-A0AAW2RQK2-F1
#
_entry.id   AF-A0AAW2RQK2-F1
#
_cell.length_a   1.000
_cell.length_b   1.000
_cell.length_c   1.000
_cell.angle_alpha   90.00
_cell.angle_beta   90.00
_cell.angle_gamma   90.00
#
_symmetry.space_group_name_H-M   'P 1'
#
loop_
_entity.id
_entity.type
_entity.pdbx_description
1 polymer ?
#
loop_
_entity_poly.entity_id
_entity_poly.type
_entity_poly.pdbx_seq_one_letter_code
_entity_poly.pdbx_strand_id
1 'polypeptide(L)'
;MEPLWKLTYLLEPSSVTLFVTAIVVSYASASRALNYGKEMERNRDLSEASITLDRSQALMIPIMSSCSLLFMFYLFSSVSQLLTAFTAVASASALYFCLSPYIAQVKSRFSLSDPYVSRCCSKSFTRIQSVLVLLCVALVVAWLVSGHWILNNLLGISLCIAFVSHVRLPNIKICAVLLVCLFVYDVFWVFYSERFFGANVMVSVATQQASNPVHTVANSLSLPGLQLITKKLELPVKIVFPRNMLGGAVPGNNVSDYMMLGLGDMAIPSMLLALVLCFDHRKSRESATPLDVQSSKGFKYFWHALSGYAIGLFTALAAGILTRSPQPALLYLVPCTLGPIIILSWMKKDLAELWEGTTTNLNEKAHSPGEVLVSKNLGWGYVELGALSKRDNTEVKGTVFRMFICGLRVGISDFMLSFAGPRSGFEFLNGFKRVASTVDAVLLSHPDTLHLGALPYAMKQFGLCAPVFATEPVYRLGLLTMYDHYLSRKQVSEFDLFTLDDIDSAFQNITRLTYSQNYYMSGKGEGIVIAPHAAGHLLGGTVWKITKDGEDVIYAVDFNHRKERHLNGTVLESFVRPAVLITDAYNALLSNQPPRRQRDQQFLDAILKTLRADGKILLPVDTAGRVLELILILEQYWEQNHLTYPIFFLTYVSSSTIDYAKSFLEWMSDSIAKSFEHTRDNAFLLKHVTLLINKSELEKIPDGPKVVLASMGSLEVGFSHDIFVEWAADTKNLVLFTERGQFATLARMLQSDPPPKAVKVTMSKRIPLVGEELAAYEEEQNRKRKEEALKATLVKEEETKASLSAELAVGDPMVIDANIKQPSSNAAGFQHGAFRDVFIDGFVPPPSSAGPMFPFYDNSSEWDDFGEVINPDDYIIKDEDMDQASMPVDGDLNGKLDEASASLILDTTPSKVVSSEQTVYVKCSLVYMDFEGRSDGSSIKKILGHVSPLKLVLVHGSAEATEHLKQHCLKNVCPHVYAPQIEESIDVTSDLCAYKLGDYEIAWVDAEVGKTESGTLSLLPLSTPPPPHKTVLVGDIKMADFKQFLASKGVQVEFAGGALRCGEYVTLRKIGDSSQKGGGNIQQIILEGPLTEEYYKIRDHLYSQFYAL
;
A
#
# COMPACT_ATOMS: atom_id res chain seq x y z
N MET A 1 31.01 -22.46 56.35
CA MET A 1 30.53 -23.53 55.45
C MET A 1 29.03 -23.82 55.57
N GLU A 2 28.35 -23.42 56.66
CA GLU A 2 26.87 -23.50 56.79
C GLU A 2 26.01 -22.82 55.70
N PRO A 3 26.42 -21.71 55.03
CA PRO A 3 25.58 -21.10 53.99
C PRO A 3 25.56 -21.88 52.67
N LEU A 4 26.62 -22.62 52.33
CA LEU A 4 26.72 -23.32 51.03
C LEU A 4 25.88 -24.60 50.97
N TRP A 5 25.70 -25.32 52.07
CA TRP A 5 24.81 -26.49 52.10
C TRP A 5 23.34 -26.11 51.81
N LYS A 6 22.93 -24.88 52.15
CA LYS A 6 21.59 -24.37 51.83
C LYS A 6 21.33 -24.20 50.33
N LEU A 7 22.37 -24.18 49.49
CA LEU A 7 22.18 -24.19 48.03
C LEU A 7 21.66 -25.54 47.52
N THR A 8 21.72 -26.62 48.31
CA THR A 8 21.08 -27.90 47.96
C THR A 8 19.56 -27.76 47.82
N TYR A 9 18.93 -26.78 48.48
CA TYR A 9 17.51 -26.46 48.29
C TYR A 9 17.18 -25.93 46.89
N LEU A 10 18.18 -25.51 46.12
CA LEU A 10 18.00 -25.06 44.73
C LEU A 10 17.82 -26.25 43.77
N LEU A 11 18.24 -27.46 44.18
CA LEU A 11 17.99 -28.72 43.48
C LEU A 11 16.64 -29.35 43.83
N GLU A 12 15.82 -28.69 44.66
CA GLU A 12 14.44 -29.15 44.90
C GLU A 12 13.66 -29.19 43.58
N PRO A 13 12.81 -30.23 43.36
CA PRO A 13 12.03 -30.36 42.14
C PRO A 13 11.27 -29.08 41.77
N SER A 14 10.69 -28.40 42.75
CA SER A 14 9.91 -27.17 42.58
C SER A 14 10.74 -25.99 42.05
N SER A 15 11.97 -25.83 42.57
CA SER A 15 12.93 -24.80 42.13
C SER A 15 13.43 -25.07 40.71
N VAL A 16 13.73 -26.34 40.40
CA VAL A 16 14.17 -26.78 39.07
C VAL A 16 13.05 -26.62 38.04
N THR A 17 11.82 -27.02 38.37
CA THR A 17 10.66 -26.86 37.48
C THR A 17 10.38 -25.39 37.20
N LEU A 18 10.44 -24.51 38.20
CA LEU A 18 10.27 -23.07 38.00
C LEU A 18 11.35 -22.50 37.08
N PHE A 19 12.62 -22.84 37.32
CA PHE A 19 13.75 -22.41 36.50
C PHE A 19 13.62 -22.85 35.03
N VAL A 20 13.33 -24.14 34.80
CA VAL A 20 13.13 -24.69 33.46
C VAL A 20 11.93 -24.05 32.77
N THR A 21 10.81 -23.88 33.48
CA THR A 21 9.62 -23.23 32.94
C THR A 21 9.92 -21.80 32.51
N ALA A 22 10.64 -21.01 33.32
CA ALA A 22 10.98 -19.64 33.00
C ALA A 22 11.83 -19.52 31.72
N ILE A 23 12.81 -20.42 31.51
CA ILE A 23 13.66 -20.45 30.32
C ILE A 23 12.84 -20.83 29.07
N VAL A 24 12.03 -21.90 29.17
CA VAL A 24 11.20 -22.38 28.06
C VAL A 24 10.20 -21.31 27.63
N VAL A 25 9.55 -20.63 28.58
CA VAL A 25 8.58 -19.57 28.29
C VAL A 25 9.27 -18.36 27.65
N SER A 26 10.47 -18.00 28.10
CA SER A 26 11.22 -16.88 27.52
C SER A 26 11.63 -17.16 26.08
N TYR A 27 12.09 -18.38 25.80
CA TYR A 27 12.39 -18.84 24.43
C TYR A 27 11.13 -18.86 23.55
N ALA A 28 10.04 -19.45 24.03
CA ALA A 28 8.77 -19.54 23.30
C ALA A 28 8.17 -18.16 22.99
N SER A 29 8.25 -17.23 23.95
CA SER A 29 7.78 -15.85 23.78
C SER A 29 8.57 -15.10 22.71
N ALA A 30 9.90 -15.20 22.73
CA ALA A 30 10.75 -14.56 21.72
C ALA A 30 10.52 -15.15 20.31
N SER A 31 10.39 -16.48 20.20
CA SER A 31 10.11 -17.16 18.93
C SER A 31 8.73 -16.82 18.37
N ARG A 32 7.70 -16.79 19.23
CA ARG A 32 6.35 -16.38 18.83
C ARG A 32 6.29 -14.93 18.38
N ALA A 33 7.00 -14.02 19.06
CA ALA A 33 7.10 -12.61 18.70
C ALA A 33 7.74 -12.42 17.32
N LEU A 34 8.79 -13.18 16.98
CA LEU A 34 9.40 -13.18 15.64
C LEU A 34 8.42 -13.68 14.56
N ASN A 35 7.74 -14.81 14.80
CA ASN A 35 6.79 -15.36 13.84
C ASN A 35 5.58 -14.45 13.63
N TYR A 36 5.08 -13.83 14.71
CA TYR A 36 4.04 -12.80 14.63
C TYR A 36 4.54 -11.54 13.90
N GLY A 37 5.82 -11.20 14.08
CA GLY A 37 6.64 -10.31 13.23
C GLY A 37 6.37 -10.50 11.75
N LYS A 38 6.69 -11.70 11.27
CA LYS A 38 6.59 -12.09 9.86
C LYS A 38 5.15 -12.12 9.35
N GLU A 39 4.21 -12.61 10.16
CA GLU A 39 2.78 -12.67 9.82
C GLU A 39 2.19 -11.27 9.61
N MET A 40 2.65 -10.30 10.39
CA MET A 40 2.24 -8.89 10.33
C MET A 40 2.86 -8.13 9.17
N GLU A 41 4.13 -8.43 8.82
CA GLU A 41 4.76 -7.92 7.58
C GLU A 41 4.01 -8.39 6.33
N ARG A 42 3.39 -9.59 6.37
CA ARG A 42 2.58 -10.14 5.27
C ARG A 42 1.16 -9.57 5.20
N ASN A 43 0.56 -9.20 6.34
CA ASN A 43 -0.84 -8.79 6.45
C ASN A 43 -0.96 -7.33 6.94
N ARG A 44 -1.17 -6.40 6.00
CA ARG A 44 -1.18 -4.93 6.23
C ARG A 44 -2.21 -4.47 7.29
N ASP A 45 -3.36 -5.12 7.37
CA ASP A 45 -4.43 -4.81 8.34
C ASP A 45 -4.12 -5.22 9.79
N LEU A 46 -3.16 -6.13 10.00
CA LEU A 46 -2.70 -6.47 11.35
C LEU A 46 -1.70 -5.43 11.87
N SER A 47 -0.97 -4.73 10.98
CA SER A 47 0.11 -3.78 11.31
C SER A 47 -0.31 -2.67 12.29
N GLU A 48 -1.59 -2.26 12.25
CA GLU A 48 -2.15 -1.21 13.12
C GLU A 48 -2.37 -1.66 14.57
N ALA A 49 -2.31 -2.96 14.87
CA ALA A 49 -2.62 -3.51 16.19
C ALA A 49 -1.41 -3.73 17.13
N SER A 50 -0.15 -3.56 16.67
CA SER A 50 1.02 -3.65 17.57
C SER A 50 1.32 -2.33 18.23
N ILE A 51 1.70 -2.38 19.50
CA ILE A 51 2.09 -1.20 20.26
C ILE A 51 3.62 -1.12 20.23
N THR A 52 4.16 -0.12 19.54
CA THR A 52 5.58 0.23 19.62
C THR A 52 5.81 1.13 20.84
N LEU A 53 6.77 0.77 21.68
CA LEU A 53 7.05 1.54 22.90
C LEU A 53 8.05 2.66 22.62
N ASP A 54 7.62 3.90 22.84
CA ASP A 54 8.49 5.09 22.74
C ASP A 54 9.29 5.36 24.02
N ARG A 55 10.31 6.22 23.92
CA ARG A 55 11.16 6.61 25.07
C ARG A 55 10.35 7.23 26.21
N SER A 56 9.38 8.09 25.92
CA SER A 56 8.50 8.72 26.93
C SER A 56 7.60 7.67 27.60
N GLN A 57 7.03 6.77 26.82
CA GLN A 57 6.17 5.68 27.31
C GLN A 57 6.97 4.70 28.18
N ALA A 58 8.21 4.36 27.79
CA ALA A 58 9.11 3.51 28.57
C ALA A 58 9.43 4.10 29.96
N LEU A 59 9.62 5.42 30.06
CA LEU A 59 9.83 6.12 31.33
C LEU A 59 8.56 6.19 32.20
N MET A 60 7.38 6.26 31.57
CA MET A 60 6.10 6.30 32.28
C MET A 60 5.70 4.94 32.89
N ILE A 61 6.15 3.82 32.32
CA ILE A 61 5.78 2.47 32.80
C ILE A 61 6.11 2.25 34.29
N PRO A 62 7.34 2.46 34.79
CA PRO A 62 7.66 2.28 36.20
C PRO A 62 6.91 3.23 37.13
N ILE A 63 6.62 4.46 36.67
CA ILE A 63 5.86 5.46 37.42
C ILE A 63 4.41 4.99 37.57
N MET A 64 3.77 4.58 36.46
CA MET A 64 2.40 4.05 36.47
C MET A 64 2.30 2.75 37.25
N SER A 65 3.27 1.85 37.13
CA SER A 65 3.35 0.63 37.95
C SER A 65 3.45 0.95 39.45
N SER A 66 4.23 1.98 39.82
CA SER A 66 4.36 2.44 41.22
C SER A 66 3.03 2.99 41.76
N CYS A 67 2.35 3.84 40.98
CA CYS A 67 1.02 4.35 41.35
C CYS A 67 0.00 3.20 41.47
N SER A 68 0.02 2.27 40.52
CA SER A 68 -0.88 1.10 40.53
C SER A 68 -0.62 0.19 41.73
N LEU A 69 0.64 -0.03 42.11
CA LEU A 69 1.02 -0.88 43.24
C LEU A 69 0.59 -0.27 44.58
N LEU A 70 0.71 1.05 44.75
CA LEU A 70 0.18 1.77 45.91
C LEU A 70 -1.35 1.74 45.96
N PHE A 71 -2.00 1.95 44.82
CA PHE A 71 -3.46 1.85 44.70
C PHE A 71 -3.95 0.44 45.11
N MET A 72 -3.26 -0.58 44.62
CA MET A 72 -3.46 -1.98 45.02
C MET A 72 -3.30 -2.20 46.52
N PHE A 73 -2.25 -1.64 47.14
CA PHE A 73 -1.99 -1.81 48.56
C PHE A 73 -3.11 -1.25 49.45
N TYR A 74 -3.66 -0.07 49.11
CA TYR A 74 -4.71 0.56 49.92
C TYR A 74 -6.13 0.11 49.57
N LEU A 75 -6.41 -0.24 48.31
CA LEU A 75 -7.77 -0.50 47.81
C LEU A 75 -7.99 -1.95 47.33
N PHE A 76 -7.12 -2.89 47.72
CA PHE A 76 -7.16 -4.29 47.28
C PHE A 76 -8.56 -4.90 47.37
N SER A 77 -9.26 -4.69 48.49
CA SER A 77 -10.56 -5.33 48.75
C SER A 77 -11.68 -4.86 47.81
N SER A 78 -11.58 -3.65 47.25
CA SER A 78 -12.56 -3.10 46.31
C SER A 78 -12.17 -3.38 44.86
N VAL A 79 -10.87 -3.46 44.59
CA VAL A 79 -10.31 -3.56 43.23
C VAL A 79 -10.12 -5.02 42.80
N SER A 80 -9.99 -5.97 43.74
CA SER A 80 -9.70 -7.37 43.46
C SER A 80 -10.72 -8.06 42.54
N GLN A 81 -12.01 -7.71 42.65
CA GLN A 81 -13.06 -8.26 41.78
C GLN A 81 -12.93 -7.77 40.34
N LEU A 82 -12.70 -6.46 40.16
CA LEU A 82 -12.52 -5.84 38.86
C LEU A 82 -11.25 -6.37 38.17
N LEU A 83 -10.15 -6.50 38.93
CA LEU A 83 -8.92 -7.05 38.40
C LEU A 83 -9.09 -8.51 37.97
N THR A 84 -9.77 -9.34 38.78
CA THR A 84 -10.04 -10.74 38.42
C THR A 84 -10.85 -10.85 37.13
N ALA A 85 -11.84 -9.97 36.92
CA ALA A 85 -12.63 -9.93 35.70
C ALA A 85 -11.79 -9.50 34.48
N PHE A 86 -10.98 -8.44 34.60
CA PHE A 86 -10.08 -7.99 33.53
C PHE A 86 -9.05 -9.05 33.17
N THR A 87 -8.43 -9.68 34.17
CA THR A 87 -7.46 -10.76 33.97
C THR A 87 -8.09 -11.99 33.31
N ALA A 88 -9.36 -12.32 33.60
CA ALA A 88 -10.06 -13.42 32.94
C ALA A 88 -10.27 -13.17 31.45
N VAL A 89 -10.68 -11.95 31.06
CA VAL A 89 -10.84 -11.54 29.66
C VAL A 89 -9.49 -11.54 28.95
N ALA A 90 -8.48 -10.92 29.56
CA ALA A 90 -7.11 -10.90 29.02
C ALA A 90 -6.57 -12.33 28.81
N SER A 91 -6.78 -13.22 29.78
CA SER A 91 -6.33 -14.62 29.70
C SER A 91 -7.03 -15.40 28.57
N ALA A 92 -8.34 -15.19 28.36
CA ALA A 92 -9.07 -15.81 27.26
C ALA A 92 -8.52 -15.36 25.89
N SER A 93 -8.26 -14.05 25.74
CA SER A 93 -7.69 -13.49 24.51
C SER A 93 -6.26 -13.97 24.25
N ALA A 94 -5.43 -14.03 25.29
CA ALA A 94 -4.05 -14.50 25.20
C ALA A 94 -3.96 -15.99 24.87
N LEU A 95 -4.86 -16.81 25.43
CA LEU A 95 -4.94 -18.24 25.15
C LEU A 95 -5.36 -18.49 23.70
N TYR A 96 -6.34 -17.74 23.19
CA TYR A 96 -6.72 -17.78 21.78
C TYR A 96 -5.54 -17.42 20.86
N PHE A 97 -4.82 -16.33 21.16
CA PHE A 97 -3.65 -15.89 20.40
C PHE A 97 -2.54 -16.95 20.34
N CYS A 98 -2.31 -17.67 21.45
CA CYS A 98 -1.31 -18.72 21.52
C CYS A 98 -1.72 -19.98 20.75
N LEU A 99 -3.00 -20.37 20.80
CA LEU A 99 -3.50 -21.61 20.19
C LEU A 99 -3.84 -21.49 18.69
N SER A 100 -4.16 -20.28 18.22
CA SER A 100 -4.52 -19.99 16.83
C SER A 100 -3.54 -20.57 15.78
N PRO A 101 -2.20 -20.37 15.87
CA PRO A 101 -1.27 -20.89 14.87
C PRO A 101 -1.21 -22.43 14.84
N TYR A 102 -1.36 -23.09 16.00
CA TYR A 102 -1.36 -24.55 16.08
C TYR A 102 -2.61 -25.14 15.43
N ILE A 103 -3.76 -24.50 15.59
CA ILE A 103 -5.00 -24.92 14.95
C ILE A 103 -4.94 -24.69 13.43
N ALA A 104 -4.31 -23.62 12.96
CA ALA A 104 -4.06 -23.42 11.53
C ALA A 104 -3.16 -24.52 10.94
N GLN A 105 -2.12 -24.93 11.69
CA GLN A 105 -1.23 -26.02 11.28
C GLN A 105 -1.92 -27.39 11.29
N VAL A 106 -2.77 -27.67 12.28
CA VAL A 106 -3.58 -28.89 12.32
C VAL A 106 -4.59 -28.90 11.17
N LYS A 107 -5.21 -27.76 10.85
CA LYS A 107 -6.11 -27.63 9.70
C LYS A 107 -5.41 -27.99 8.39
N SER A 108 -4.19 -27.50 8.16
CA SER A 108 -3.42 -27.83 6.94
C SER A 108 -2.99 -29.29 6.91
N ARG A 109 -2.68 -29.91 8.06
CA ARG A 109 -2.29 -31.32 8.15
C ARG A 109 -3.42 -32.33 7.90
N PHE A 110 -4.67 -31.96 8.19
CA PHE A 110 -5.84 -32.83 8.07
C PHE A 110 -6.81 -32.43 6.95
N SER A 111 -6.48 -31.42 6.14
CA SER A 111 -7.28 -30.89 5.02
C SER A 111 -8.78 -30.76 5.32
N LEU A 112 -9.10 -30.23 6.51
CA LEU A 112 -10.49 -30.05 6.96
C LEU A 112 -11.12 -28.85 6.26
N SER A 113 -12.13 -29.12 5.41
CA SER A 113 -12.98 -28.12 4.77
C SER A 113 -13.89 -27.47 5.82
N ASP A 114 -13.85 -26.14 5.94
CA ASP A 114 -14.51 -25.42 7.03
C ASP A 114 -15.33 -24.23 6.52
N PRO A 115 -16.67 -24.30 6.54
CA PRO A 115 -17.54 -23.21 6.08
C PRO A 115 -17.62 -22.05 7.09
N TYR A 116 -17.79 -20.83 6.60
CA TYR A 116 -17.94 -19.61 7.42
C TYR A 116 -19.28 -19.60 8.19
N VAL A 117 -19.28 -19.14 9.45
CA VAL A 117 -20.48 -19.20 10.33
C VAL A 117 -21.20 -17.87 10.46
N SER A 118 -20.48 -16.75 10.54
CA SER A 118 -21.10 -15.41 10.51
C SER A 118 -20.05 -14.32 10.24
N ARG A 119 -20.53 -13.17 9.76
CA ARG A 119 -19.74 -11.95 9.50
C ARG A 119 -20.15 -10.90 10.53
N CYS A 120 -19.58 -10.95 11.73
CA CYS A 120 -19.80 -9.95 12.78
C CYS A 120 -18.49 -9.18 13.01
N CYS A 121 -18.56 -7.85 12.93
CA CYS A 121 -17.41 -6.94 13.11
C CYS A 121 -16.26 -7.17 12.11
N SER A 122 -16.49 -6.84 10.84
CA SER A 122 -15.48 -6.64 9.77
C SER A 122 -14.52 -7.80 9.42
N LYS A 123 -14.56 -8.95 10.13
CA LYS A 123 -13.74 -10.13 9.83
C LYS A 123 -14.60 -11.41 9.77
N SER A 124 -14.29 -12.29 8.81
CA SER A 124 -14.97 -13.57 8.64
C SER A 124 -14.54 -14.56 9.73
N PHE A 125 -15.49 -15.14 10.46
CA PHE A 125 -15.23 -16.07 11.56
C PHE A 125 -15.54 -17.52 11.15
N THR A 126 -14.57 -18.44 11.28
CA THR A 126 -14.73 -19.86 10.88
C THR A 126 -15.28 -20.73 12.02
N ARG A 127 -15.85 -21.92 11.72
CA ARG A 127 -16.37 -22.85 12.75
C ARG A 127 -15.25 -23.28 13.70
N ILE A 128 -14.09 -23.61 13.15
CA ILE A 128 -12.91 -24.01 13.95
C ILE A 128 -12.48 -22.87 14.89
N GLN A 129 -12.49 -21.61 14.44
CA GLN A 129 -12.19 -20.46 15.30
C GLN A 129 -13.24 -20.28 16.40
N SER A 130 -14.53 -20.53 16.12
CA SER A 130 -15.59 -20.51 17.12
C SER A 130 -15.42 -21.58 18.20
N VAL A 131 -15.07 -22.80 17.80
CA VAL A 131 -14.79 -23.90 18.73
C VAL A 131 -13.58 -23.56 19.59
N LEU A 132 -12.55 -22.94 19.01
CA LEU A 132 -11.37 -22.50 19.75
C LEU A 132 -11.71 -21.42 20.79
N VAL A 133 -12.54 -20.43 20.45
CA VAL A 133 -12.98 -19.41 21.41
C VAL A 133 -13.77 -20.05 22.55
N LEU A 134 -14.69 -20.97 22.24
CA LEU A 134 -15.44 -21.69 23.27
C LEU A 134 -14.53 -22.52 24.18
N LEU A 135 -13.51 -23.19 23.63
CA LEU A 135 -12.52 -23.93 24.40
C LEU A 135 -11.70 -23.01 25.31
N CYS A 136 -11.28 -21.84 24.82
CA CYS A 136 -10.53 -20.86 25.62
C CYS A 136 -11.38 -20.32 26.78
N VAL A 137 -12.64 -19.98 26.52
CA VAL A 137 -13.58 -19.55 27.56
C VAL A 137 -13.83 -20.67 28.57
N ALA A 138 -13.99 -21.91 28.13
CA ALA A 138 -14.18 -23.06 29.03
C ALA A 138 -12.99 -23.28 29.97
N LEU A 139 -11.74 -23.14 29.48
CA LEU A 139 -10.55 -23.25 30.32
C LEU A 139 -10.44 -22.12 31.35
N VAL A 140 -10.81 -20.89 30.99
CA VAL A 140 -10.84 -19.76 31.94
C VAL A 140 -11.95 -19.95 32.98
N VAL A 141 -13.13 -20.45 32.58
CA VAL A 141 -14.21 -20.77 33.53
C VAL A 141 -13.80 -21.92 34.46
N ALA A 142 -13.12 -22.95 33.95
CA ALA A 142 -12.58 -24.03 34.77
C ALA A 142 -11.56 -23.51 35.79
N TRP A 143 -10.71 -22.54 35.43
CA TRP A 143 -9.82 -21.86 36.37
C TRP A 143 -10.60 -21.06 37.42
N LEU A 144 -11.62 -20.28 37.03
CA LEU A 144 -12.45 -19.49 37.95
C LEU A 144 -13.21 -20.37 38.97
N VAL A 145 -13.60 -21.59 38.59
CA VAL A 145 -14.28 -22.54 39.48
C VAL A 145 -13.29 -23.27 40.36
N SER A 146 -12.23 -23.82 39.76
CA SER A 146 -11.35 -24.80 40.40
C SER A 146 -10.18 -24.18 41.17
N GLY A 147 -9.73 -22.98 40.80
CA GLY A 147 -8.55 -22.32 41.39
C GLY A 147 -7.26 -23.14 41.35
N HIS A 148 -7.14 -24.12 40.46
CA HIS A 148 -5.97 -25.01 40.43
C HIS A 148 -4.72 -24.30 39.91
N TRP A 149 -3.58 -24.55 40.55
CA TRP A 149 -2.29 -23.94 40.22
C TRP A 149 -1.80 -24.25 38.79
N ILE A 150 -2.12 -25.43 38.24
CA ILE A 150 -1.77 -25.81 36.85
C ILE A 150 -2.44 -24.89 35.84
N LEU A 151 -3.76 -24.68 36.00
CA LEU A 151 -4.55 -23.79 35.16
C LEU A 151 -4.08 -22.34 35.32
N ASN A 152 -3.76 -21.90 36.55
CA ASN A 152 -3.20 -20.58 36.79
C ASN A 152 -1.87 -20.36 36.05
N ASN A 153 -0.96 -21.33 36.10
CA ASN A 153 0.32 -21.25 35.40
C ASN A 153 0.13 -21.27 33.87
N LEU A 154 -0.79 -22.08 33.35
CA LEU A 154 -1.09 -22.12 31.91
C LEU A 154 -1.59 -20.76 31.40
N LEU A 155 -2.50 -20.12 32.12
CA LEU A 155 -3.02 -18.78 31.79
C LEU A 155 -1.94 -17.70 31.95
N GLY A 156 -1.07 -17.81 32.96
CA GLY A 156 0.05 -16.89 33.15
C GLY A 156 1.09 -16.98 32.02
N ILE A 157 1.39 -18.19 31.56
CA ILE A 157 2.29 -18.42 30.43
C ILE A 157 1.71 -17.82 29.14
N SER A 158 0.42 -18.03 28.86
CA SER A 158 -0.21 -17.47 27.66
C SER A 158 -0.24 -15.94 27.69
N LEU A 159 -0.54 -15.33 28.85
CA LEU A 159 -0.46 -13.88 29.05
C LEU A 159 0.96 -13.34 28.79
N CYS A 160 1.99 -14.04 29.26
CA CYS A 160 3.38 -13.65 29.03
C CYS A 160 3.74 -13.67 27.53
N ILE A 161 3.41 -14.76 26.82
CA ILE A 161 3.70 -14.90 25.39
C ILE A 161 2.96 -13.84 24.57
N ALA A 162 1.68 -13.58 24.87
CA ALA A 162 0.87 -12.58 24.20
C ALA A 162 1.43 -11.16 24.43
N PHE A 163 1.80 -10.83 25.67
CA PHE A 163 2.37 -9.52 26.00
C PHE A 163 3.66 -9.24 25.23
N VAL A 164 4.62 -10.19 25.23
CA VAL A 164 5.90 -10.05 24.50
C VAL A 164 5.69 -9.97 22.99
N SER A 165 4.63 -10.58 22.45
CA SER A 165 4.35 -10.57 21.01
C SER A 165 3.69 -9.26 20.54
N HIS A 166 2.88 -8.61 21.37
CA HIS A 166 2.18 -7.36 21.02
C HIS A 166 3.00 -6.09 21.29
N VAL A 167 3.86 -6.10 22.31
CA VAL A 167 4.71 -4.95 22.67
C VAL A 167 6.04 -5.04 21.93
N ARG A 168 6.28 -4.12 20.98
CA ARG A 168 7.52 -4.07 20.22
C ARG A 168 8.42 -2.95 20.70
N LEU A 169 9.71 -3.27 20.79
CA LEU A 169 10.77 -2.31 21.06
C LEU A 169 11.48 -1.96 19.74
N PRO A 170 11.57 -0.68 19.37
CA PRO A 170 12.15 -0.28 18.09
C PRO A 170 13.68 -0.36 18.08
N ASN A 171 14.34 -0.18 19.22
CA ASN A 171 15.79 -0.26 19.36
C ASN A 171 16.20 -0.72 20.77
N ILE A 172 17.45 -1.19 20.91
CA ILE A 172 17.97 -1.62 22.21
C ILE A 172 18.13 -0.44 23.18
N LYS A 173 18.25 0.80 22.69
CA LYS A 173 18.34 2.01 23.54
C LYS A 173 17.08 2.20 24.38
N ILE A 174 15.89 2.08 23.79
CA ILE A 174 14.64 2.16 24.52
C ILE A 174 14.51 0.97 25.49
N CYS A 175 14.94 -0.22 25.07
CA CYS A 175 15.01 -1.40 25.94
C CYS A 175 15.91 -1.16 27.17
N ALA A 176 17.11 -0.61 26.96
CA ALA A 176 18.07 -0.33 28.03
C ALA A 176 17.53 0.72 29.01
N VAL A 177 16.89 1.80 28.51
CA VAL A 177 16.24 2.80 29.36
C VAL A 177 15.14 2.16 30.21
N LEU A 178 14.27 1.35 29.60
CA LEU A 178 13.20 0.64 30.32
C LEU A 178 13.77 -0.28 31.41
N LEU A 179 14.78 -1.11 31.08
CA LEU A 179 15.41 -2.05 32.01
C LEU A 179 16.11 -1.33 33.18
N VAL A 180 16.78 -0.20 32.93
CA VAL A 180 17.42 0.60 33.98
C VAL A 180 16.38 1.23 34.91
N CYS A 181 15.28 1.75 34.37
CA CYS A 181 14.22 2.31 35.21
C CYS A 181 13.50 1.22 36.04
N LEU A 182 13.28 0.04 35.46
CA LEU A 182 12.69 -1.09 36.18
C LEU A 182 13.64 -1.72 37.21
N PHE A 183 14.95 -1.70 36.94
CA PHE A 183 15.98 -2.04 37.92
C PHE A 183 15.88 -1.16 39.17
N VAL A 184 15.77 0.17 39.00
CA VAL A 184 15.62 1.10 40.12
C VAL A 184 14.28 0.88 40.84
N TYR A 185 13.20 0.66 40.07
CA TYR A 185 11.88 0.35 40.61
C TYR A 185 11.89 -0.86 41.56
N ASP A 186 12.48 -1.98 41.12
CA ASP A 186 12.48 -3.24 41.88
C ASP A 186 13.30 -3.10 43.18
N VAL A 187 14.46 -2.45 43.11
CA VAL A 187 15.29 -2.13 44.29
C VAL A 187 14.55 -1.25 45.30
N PHE A 188 13.85 -0.22 44.81
CA PHE A 188 13.08 0.68 45.67
C PHE A 188 11.95 -0.06 46.39
N TRP A 189 11.11 -0.79 45.66
CA TRP A 189 9.93 -1.44 46.22
C TRP A 189 10.25 -2.65 47.09
N VAL A 190 11.36 -3.36 46.84
CA VAL A 190 11.77 -4.51 47.67
C VAL A 190 12.49 -4.07 48.94
N PHE A 191 13.43 -3.12 48.89
CA PHE A 191 14.26 -2.78 50.05
C PHE A 191 13.84 -1.51 50.80
N TYR A 192 13.32 -0.49 50.11
CA TYR A 192 13.05 0.82 50.72
C TYR A 192 11.58 1.02 51.11
N SER A 193 10.64 0.31 50.51
CA SER A 193 9.20 0.51 50.73
C SER A 193 8.77 0.36 52.20
N GLU A 194 9.34 -0.60 52.92
CA GLU A 194 9.04 -0.85 54.34
C GLU A 194 9.36 0.35 55.22
N ARG A 195 10.43 1.10 54.89
CA ARG A 195 10.87 2.27 55.66
C ARG A 195 9.93 3.47 55.51
N PHE A 196 9.20 3.56 54.40
CA PHE A 196 8.29 4.67 54.11
C PHE A 196 6.82 4.35 54.45
N PHE A 197 6.38 3.11 54.25
CA PHE A 197 4.96 2.72 54.38
C PHE A 197 4.69 1.81 55.59
N GLY A 198 5.70 1.47 56.38
CA GLY A 198 5.57 0.65 57.60
C GLY A 198 5.40 -0.85 57.34
N ALA A 199 5.29 -1.26 56.07
CA ALA A 199 5.26 -2.65 55.62
C ALA A 199 5.87 -2.75 54.23
N ASN A 200 6.42 -3.92 53.89
CA ASN A 200 6.93 -4.17 52.54
C ASN A 200 5.74 -4.30 51.56
N VAL A 201 5.54 -3.26 50.76
CA VAL A 201 4.35 -3.10 49.92
C VAL A 201 4.28 -4.17 48.84
N MET A 202 5.42 -4.50 48.20
CA MET A 202 5.48 -5.51 47.14
C MET A 202 5.14 -6.91 47.68
N VAL A 203 5.66 -7.27 48.84
CA VAL A 203 5.38 -8.57 49.48
C VAL A 203 3.93 -8.68 49.92
N SER A 204 3.39 -7.58 50.47
CA SER A 204 2.00 -7.51 50.91
C SER A 204 1.03 -7.69 49.74
N VAL A 205 1.28 -7.05 48.60
CA VAL A 205 0.45 -7.19 47.39
C VAL A 205 0.66 -8.56 46.74
N ALA A 206 1.89 -9.08 46.66
CA ALA A 206 2.19 -10.37 46.03
C ALA A 206 1.61 -11.58 46.77
N THR A 207 1.41 -11.48 48.09
CA THR A 207 0.88 -12.56 48.93
C THR A 207 -0.65 -12.51 49.09
N GLN A 208 -1.29 -11.41 48.70
CA GLN A 208 -2.75 -11.27 48.76
C GLN A 208 -3.45 -12.09 47.66
N GLN A 209 -4.47 -12.86 48.05
CA GLN A 209 -5.31 -13.62 47.14
C GLN A 209 -6.57 -12.81 46.79
N ALA A 210 -6.91 -12.77 45.50
CA ALA A 210 -8.05 -12.01 45.00
C ALA A 210 -9.38 -12.68 45.34
N SER A 211 -10.43 -11.88 45.54
CA SER A 211 -11.79 -12.38 45.75
C SER A 211 -12.42 -12.83 44.43
N ASN A 212 -13.02 -14.03 44.41
CA ASN A 212 -13.65 -14.55 43.20
C ASN A 212 -15.03 -13.90 42.96
N PRO A 213 -15.24 -13.22 41.81
CA PRO A 213 -16.54 -12.62 41.49
C PRO A 213 -17.63 -13.69 41.26
N VAL A 214 -17.28 -14.86 40.72
CA VAL A 214 -18.22 -15.96 40.45
C VAL A 214 -18.82 -16.49 41.75
N HIS A 215 -18.01 -16.62 42.81
CA HIS A 215 -18.49 -17.01 44.13
C HIS A 215 -19.45 -15.95 44.72
N THR A 216 -19.20 -14.66 44.48
CA THR A 216 -20.05 -13.56 44.98
C THR A 216 -21.41 -13.54 44.28
N VAL A 217 -21.42 -13.73 42.96
CA VAL A 217 -22.64 -13.81 42.14
C VAL A 217 -23.43 -15.09 42.45
N ALA A 218 -22.75 -16.23 42.58
CA ALA A 218 -23.38 -17.50 42.93
C ALA A 218 -24.06 -17.46 44.30
N ASN A 219 -23.42 -16.82 45.29
CA ASN A 219 -23.97 -16.63 46.63
C ASN A 219 -25.17 -15.66 46.63
N SER A 220 -25.19 -14.68 45.72
CA SER A 220 -26.31 -13.75 45.57
C SER A 220 -27.53 -14.39 44.86
N LEU A 221 -27.30 -15.38 44.00
CA LEU A 221 -28.34 -16.08 43.22
C LEU A 221 -28.88 -17.38 43.87
N SER A 222 -28.39 -17.76 45.06
CA SER A 222 -28.86 -18.94 45.82
C SER A 222 -28.87 -20.26 45.02
N LEU A 223 -27.92 -20.47 44.10
CA LEU A 223 -27.89 -21.65 43.22
C LEU A 223 -27.37 -22.92 43.97
N PRO A 224 -28.12 -24.04 43.95
CA PRO A 224 -27.71 -25.28 44.64
C PRO A 224 -26.54 -25.98 43.93
N GLY A 225 -25.53 -26.44 44.69
CA GLY A 225 -24.39 -27.23 44.20
C GLY A 225 -23.04 -26.49 44.08
N LEU A 226 -23.00 -25.17 44.28
CA LEU A 226 -21.79 -24.34 44.09
C LEU A 226 -20.88 -24.19 45.33
N GLN A 227 -21.04 -25.01 46.39
CA GLN A 227 -20.14 -24.98 47.56
C GLN A 227 -18.69 -25.42 47.27
N LEU A 228 -18.42 -25.93 46.06
CA LEU A 228 -17.10 -26.33 45.60
C LEU A 228 -16.27 -25.16 45.00
N ILE A 229 -16.87 -23.98 44.83
CA ILE A 229 -16.18 -22.82 44.23
C ILE A 229 -15.27 -22.15 45.24
N THR A 230 -14.04 -21.87 44.82
CA THR A 230 -13.04 -21.19 45.65
C THR A 230 -13.45 -19.73 45.95
N LYS A 231 -13.45 -19.37 47.24
CA LYS A 231 -13.74 -18.00 47.71
C LYS A 231 -12.61 -17.01 47.37
N LYS A 232 -11.38 -17.50 47.32
CA LYS A 232 -10.16 -16.74 47.02
C LYS A 232 -9.40 -17.42 45.87
N LEU A 233 -8.87 -16.62 44.97
CA LEU A 233 -8.22 -17.04 43.74
C LEU A 233 -6.86 -16.35 43.60
N GLU A 234 -5.85 -17.10 43.18
CA GLU A 234 -4.57 -16.52 42.79
C GLU A 234 -4.66 -16.04 41.34
N LEU A 235 -4.18 -14.83 41.05
CA LEU A 235 -4.22 -14.27 39.71
C LEU A 235 -3.04 -14.80 38.86
N PRO A 236 -3.24 -15.04 37.55
CA PRO A 236 -2.21 -15.54 36.62
C PRO A 236 -1.19 -14.45 36.23
N VAL A 237 -0.87 -13.54 37.14
CA VAL A 237 0.17 -12.51 37.00
C VAL A 237 1.49 -12.98 37.65
N LYS A 238 1.48 -14.14 38.28
CA LYS A 238 2.65 -14.85 38.82
C LYS A 238 2.54 -16.35 38.57
N ILE A 239 3.67 -16.99 38.35
CA ILE A 239 3.77 -18.45 38.23
C ILE A 239 4.06 -19.02 39.61
N VAL A 240 3.35 -20.08 39.97
CA VAL A 240 3.36 -20.65 41.32
C VAL A 240 3.56 -22.16 41.28
N PHE A 241 4.54 -22.66 42.03
CA PHE A 241 4.78 -24.10 42.20
C PHE A 241 4.76 -24.47 43.68
N PRO A 242 3.99 -25.49 44.10
CA PRO A 242 3.99 -25.94 45.50
C PRO A 242 5.34 -26.59 45.82
N ARG A 243 5.95 -26.29 46.98
CA ARG A 243 7.27 -26.84 47.33
C ARG A 243 7.32 -28.37 47.39
N ASN A 244 6.20 -29.04 47.67
CA ASN A 244 6.09 -30.51 47.82
C ASN A 244 5.58 -31.23 46.56
N MET A 245 6.12 -30.92 45.37
CA MET A 245 5.66 -31.50 44.09
C MET A 245 5.77 -33.04 43.99
N LEU A 246 6.64 -33.69 44.79
CA LEU A 246 6.95 -35.12 44.69
C LEU A 246 6.66 -35.93 45.98
N GLY A 247 5.76 -35.45 46.86
CA GLY A 247 5.20 -36.27 47.95
C GLY A 247 6.17 -36.73 49.06
N GLY A 248 7.31 -36.07 49.26
CA GLY A 248 8.22 -36.35 50.39
C GLY A 248 7.83 -35.57 51.64
N ALA A 249 7.38 -36.25 52.69
CA ALA A 249 7.09 -35.62 53.98
C ALA A 249 8.39 -35.23 54.72
N VAL A 250 8.69 -33.94 54.77
CA VAL A 250 9.63 -33.36 55.75
C VAL A 250 8.80 -32.86 56.94
N PRO A 251 9.02 -33.36 58.18
CA PRO A 251 8.20 -32.97 59.31
C PRO A 251 8.59 -31.57 59.79
N GLY A 252 7.64 -30.61 59.72
CA GLY A 252 7.73 -29.34 60.45
C GLY A 252 7.32 -28.06 59.71
N ASN A 253 7.10 -28.07 58.39
CA ASN A 253 6.68 -26.88 57.65
C ASN A 253 5.26 -27.00 57.09
N ASN A 254 4.50 -25.91 57.17
CA ASN A 254 3.12 -25.79 56.69
C ASN A 254 3.01 -26.22 55.20
N VAL A 255 1.94 -26.94 54.88
CA VAL A 255 1.60 -27.51 53.55
C VAL A 255 1.32 -26.42 52.47
N SER A 256 1.68 -25.16 52.72
CA SER A 256 1.29 -23.99 51.90
C SER A 256 2.45 -23.06 51.54
N ASP A 257 3.69 -23.53 51.58
CA ASP A 257 4.80 -22.76 51.02
C ASP A 257 4.89 -22.96 49.50
N TYR A 258 4.55 -21.91 48.78
CA TYR A 258 4.66 -21.84 47.33
C TYR A 258 5.95 -21.14 46.93
N MET A 259 6.62 -21.65 45.90
CA MET A 259 7.62 -20.89 45.17
C MET A 259 6.92 -20.09 44.08
N MET A 260 7.21 -18.78 44.02
CA MET A 260 6.55 -17.86 43.10
C MET A 260 7.58 -17.07 42.28
N LEU A 261 7.23 -16.79 41.02
CA LEU A 261 7.96 -15.90 40.12
C LEU A 261 6.99 -14.94 39.44
N GLY A 262 7.32 -13.65 39.42
CA GLY A 262 6.49 -12.63 38.79
C GLY A 262 6.53 -12.72 37.27
N LEU A 263 5.40 -12.47 36.61
CA LEU A 263 5.34 -12.44 35.14
C LEU A 263 6.19 -11.30 34.55
N GLY A 264 6.33 -10.17 35.27
CA GLY A 264 7.22 -9.08 34.87
C GLY A 264 8.68 -9.51 34.77
N ASP A 265 9.15 -10.32 35.71
CA ASP A 265 10.54 -10.82 35.76
C ASP A 265 10.87 -11.76 34.60
N MET A 266 9.85 -12.31 33.92
CA MET A 266 9.96 -13.14 32.73
C MET A 266 9.75 -12.33 31.44
N ALA A 267 8.69 -11.54 31.39
CA ALA A 267 8.26 -10.81 30.19
C ALA A 267 9.28 -9.75 29.77
N ILE A 268 9.82 -8.99 30.73
CA ILE A 268 10.73 -7.87 30.46
C ILE A 268 12.06 -8.36 29.84
N PRO A 269 12.76 -9.37 30.40
CA PRO A 269 13.90 -9.98 29.72
C PRO A 269 13.54 -10.65 28.39
N SER A 270 12.36 -11.25 28.29
CA SER A 270 11.89 -11.88 27.04
C SER A 270 11.71 -10.88 25.90
N MET A 271 11.32 -9.64 26.18
CA MET A 271 11.26 -8.55 25.18
C MET A 271 12.65 -8.21 24.63
N LEU A 272 13.69 -8.20 25.47
CA LEU A 272 15.08 -8.02 25.03
C LEU A 272 15.53 -9.20 24.16
N LEU A 273 15.22 -10.43 24.57
CA LEU A 273 15.52 -11.64 23.78
C LEU A 273 14.81 -11.63 22.42
N ALA A 274 13.55 -11.17 22.36
CA ALA A 274 12.79 -11.04 21.12
C ALA A 274 13.43 -10.03 20.17
N LEU A 275 13.84 -8.86 20.67
CA LEU A 275 14.54 -7.84 19.87
C LEU A 275 15.85 -8.37 19.28
N VAL A 276 16.65 -9.05 20.11
CA VAL A 276 17.93 -9.61 19.70
C VAL A 276 17.76 -10.77 18.71
N LEU A 277 16.73 -11.60 18.89
CA LEU A 277 16.41 -12.69 17.97
C LEU A 277 15.98 -12.15 16.60
N CYS A 278 15.18 -11.08 16.57
CA CYS A 278 14.81 -10.37 15.35
C CYS A 278 16.05 -9.80 14.64
N PHE A 279 16.99 -9.22 15.39
CA PHE A 279 18.25 -8.71 14.85
C PHE A 279 19.15 -9.81 14.27
N ASP A 280 19.38 -10.90 15.01
CA ASP A 280 20.14 -12.07 14.53
C ASP A 280 19.54 -12.64 13.23
N HIS A 281 18.20 -12.73 13.15
CA HIS A 281 17.51 -13.25 11.97
C HIS A 281 17.65 -12.34 10.74
N ARG A 282 17.59 -11.01 10.93
CA ARG A 282 17.80 -10.03 9.85
C ARG A 282 19.22 -10.09 9.30
N LYS A 283 20.22 -10.09 10.18
CA LYS A 283 21.64 -10.15 9.80
C LYS A 283 22.01 -11.46 9.09
N SER A 284 21.36 -12.56 9.47
CA SER A 284 21.51 -13.85 8.78
C SER A 284 20.94 -13.85 7.36
N ARG A 285 19.94 -13.01 7.04
CA ARG A 285 19.39 -12.86 5.67
C ARG A 285 20.32 -12.04 4.76
N GLU A 286 20.98 -11.02 5.32
CA GLU A 286 21.89 -10.16 4.55
C GLU A 286 23.23 -10.84 4.21
N SER A 287 23.67 -11.82 4.99
CA SER A 287 24.94 -12.53 4.79
C SER A 287 24.84 -13.74 3.84
N ALA A 288 23.69 -13.99 3.20
CA ALA A 288 23.47 -15.15 2.34
C ALA A 288 24.02 -14.94 0.92
N THR A 289 25.34 -15.07 0.75
CA THR A 289 25.96 -15.36 -0.55
C THR A 289 26.02 -16.88 -0.79
N PRO A 290 25.84 -17.39 -2.03
CA PRO A 290 25.50 -18.79 -2.28
C PRO A 290 26.71 -19.76 -2.33
N LEU A 291 27.79 -19.51 -1.57
CA LEU A 291 29.00 -20.34 -1.64
C LEU A 291 29.54 -20.93 -0.32
N ASP A 292 28.97 -20.63 0.85
CA ASP A 292 29.46 -21.23 2.11
C ASP A 292 28.35 -21.96 2.89
N VAL A 293 27.95 -23.13 2.37
CA VAL A 293 27.18 -24.12 3.13
C VAL A 293 28.17 -25.00 3.90
N GLN A 294 28.64 -24.54 5.05
CA GLN A 294 29.06 -25.36 6.21
C GLN A 294 29.64 -24.50 7.34
N SER A 295 28.78 -23.77 8.07
CA SER A 295 29.10 -23.44 9.47
C SER A 295 27.84 -23.13 10.28
N SER A 296 27.54 -23.97 11.27
CA SER A 296 26.63 -23.65 12.37
C SER A 296 27.10 -22.37 13.06
N LYS A 297 26.37 -21.24 12.92
CA LYS A 297 26.30 -20.10 13.88
C LYS A 297 25.55 -18.88 13.28
N GLY A 298 24.21 -18.96 13.18
CA GLY A 298 23.34 -17.83 12.78
C GLY A 298 22.69 -17.03 13.93
N PHE A 299 22.72 -17.51 15.18
CA PHE A 299 22.01 -16.88 16.33
C PHE A 299 22.98 -16.48 17.45
N LYS A 300 23.96 -15.63 17.15
CA LYS A 300 25.07 -15.40 18.09
C LYS A 300 24.62 -14.57 19.28
N TYR A 301 23.77 -13.55 19.15
CA TYR A 301 23.41 -12.70 20.29
C TYR A 301 22.29 -13.31 21.14
N PHE A 302 21.35 -14.01 20.52
CA PHE A 302 20.23 -14.66 21.20
C PHE A 302 20.68 -15.69 22.25
N TRP A 303 21.60 -16.58 21.89
CA TRP A 303 22.09 -17.61 22.84
C TRP A 303 22.83 -17.00 24.03
N HIS A 304 23.57 -15.91 23.84
CA HIS A 304 24.23 -15.22 24.96
C HIS A 304 23.23 -14.48 25.86
N ALA A 305 22.18 -13.89 25.29
CA ALA A 305 21.10 -13.27 26.04
C ALA A 305 20.31 -14.31 26.87
N LEU A 306 20.01 -15.48 26.28
CA LEU A 306 19.30 -16.57 26.95
C LEU A 306 20.13 -17.20 28.06
N SER A 307 21.43 -17.44 27.82
CA SER A 307 22.36 -17.89 28.87
C SER A 307 22.50 -16.84 29.98
N GLY A 308 22.55 -15.55 29.63
CA GLY A 308 22.57 -14.46 30.58
C GLY A 308 21.32 -14.43 31.49
N TYR A 309 20.14 -14.64 30.91
CA TYR A 309 18.88 -14.76 31.65
C TYR A 309 18.90 -15.96 32.62
N ALA A 310 19.36 -17.12 32.16
CA ALA A 310 19.49 -18.31 32.98
C ALA A 310 20.45 -18.09 34.18
N ILE A 311 21.60 -17.45 33.97
CA ILE A 311 22.56 -17.14 35.04
C ILE A 311 21.99 -16.13 36.04
N GLY A 312 21.33 -15.07 35.55
CA GLY A 312 20.70 -14.06 36.39
C GLY A 312 19.57 -14.64 37.25
N LEU A 313 18.73 -15.50 36.67
CA LEU A 313 17.64 -16.16 37.38
C LEU A 313 18.16 -17.13 38.45
N PHE A 314 19.20 -17.92 38.12
CA PHE A 314 19.85 -18.81 39.08
C PHE A 314 20.42 -18.02 40.27
N THR A 315 21.05 -16.88 40.00
CA THR A 315 21.66 -16.03 41.02
C THR A 315 20.58 -15.36 41.89
N ALA A 316 19.46 -14.92 41.32
CA ALA A 316 18.32 -14.41 42.08
C ALA A 316 17.71 -15.47 43.02
N LEU A 317 17.52 -16.69 42.52
CA LEU A 317 17.02 -17.82 43.32
C LEU A 317 18.01 -18.20 44.44
N ALA A 318 19.30 -18.27 44.13
CA ALA A 318 20.36 -18.57 45.10
C ALA A 318 20.43 -17.50 46.20
N ALA A 319 20.34 -16.21 45.83
CA ALA A 319 20.31 -15.10 46.76
C ALA A 319 19.08 -15.17 47.69
N GLY A 320 17.87 -15.42 47.15
CA GLY A 320 16.66 -15.54 47.95
C GLY A 320 16.69 -16.69 48.96
N ILE A 321 17.26 -17.84 48.61
CA ILE A 321 17.44 -18.97 49.53
C ILE A 321 18.46 -18.64 50.63
N LEU A 322 19.54 -17.93 50.28
CA LEU A 322 20.62 -17.60 51.20
C LEU A 322 20.21 -16.54 52.22
N THR A 323 19.52 -15.48 51.78
CA THR A 323 19.13 -14.33 52.61
C THR A 323 17.82 -14.54 53.37
N ARG A 324 17.00 -15.54 52.98
CA ARG A 324 15.65 -15.80 53.53
C ARG A 324 14.72 -14.57 53.52
N SER A 325 15.01 -13.60 52.66
CA SER A 325 14.20 -12.40 52.45
C SER A 325 13.89 -12.24 50.96
N PRO A 326 12.77 -11.59 50.61
CA PRO A 326 12.44 -11.24 49.23
C PRO A 326 13.60 -10.47 48.58
N GLN A 327 13.99 -10.88 47.37
CA GLN A 327 15.06 -10.26 46.61
C GLN A 327 14.49 -9.64 45.33
N PRO A 328 14.98 -8.45 44.90
CA PRO A 328 14.62 -7.88 43.62
C PRO A 328 15.23 -8.73 42.49
N ALA A 329 14.39 -9.37 41.67
CA ALA A 329 14.85 -10.27 40.61
C ALA A 329 15.57 -9.51 39.49
N LEU A 330 15.10 -8.31 39.16
CA LEU A 330 15.70 -7.48 38.09
C LEU A 330 17.10 -6.97 38.45
N LEU A 331 17.46 -6.92 39.74
CA LEU A 331 18.80 -6.61 40.21
C LEU A 331 19.86 -7.56 39.62
N TYR A 332 19.50 -8.83 39.46
CA TYR A 332 20.39 -9.88 38.93
C TYR A 332 20.16 -10.11 37.44
N LEU A 333 18.91 -10.03 36.97
CA LEU A 333 18.56 -10.32 35.58
C LEU A 333 19.07 -9.25 34.61
N VAL A 334 18.94 -7.96 34.93
CA VAL A 334 19.30 -6.86 34.00
C VAL A 334 20.80 -6.87 33.67
N PRO A 335 21.73 -6.90 34.64
CA PRO A 335 23.16 -6.92 34.34
C PRO A 335 23.60 -8.19 33.59
N CYS A 336 23.03 -9.35 33.95
CA CYS A 336 23.37 -10.62 33.32
C CYS A 336 22.81 -10.80 31.90
N THR A 337 21.73 -10.09 31.53
CA THR A 337 21.14 -10.16 30.18
C THR A 337 21.65 -9.05 29.26
N LEU A 338 21.57 -7.79 29.70
CA LEU A 338 21.94 -6.62 28.90
C LEU A 338 23.47 -6.48 28.76
N GLY A 339 24.23 -6.79 29.82
CA GLY A 339 25.68 -6.67 29.85
C GLY A 339 26.39 -7.47 28.74
N PRO A 340 26.16 -8.79 28.62
CA PRO A 340 26.75 -9.60 27.55
C PRO A 340 26.41 -9.11 26.14
N ILE A 341 25.18 -8.62 25.92
CA ILE A 341 24.77 -8.10 24.60
C ILE A 341 25.54 -6.83 24.25
N ILE A 342 25.65 -5.87 25.18
CA ILE A 342 26.39 -4.62 24.96
C ILE A 342 27.88 -4.92 24.75
N ILE A 343 28.48 -5.79 25.57
CA ILE A 343 29.91 -6.13 25.44
C ILE A 343 30.18 -6.84 24.11
N LEU A 344 29.37 -7.83 23.73
CA LEU A 344 29.57 -8.58 22.49
C LEU A 344 29.33 -7.72 21.25
N SER A 345 28.30 -6.87 21.27
CA SER A 345 28.02 -5.94 20.15
C SER A 345 29.09 -4.86 20.04
N TRP A 346 29.66 -4.41 21.16
CA TRP A 346 30.81 -3.51 21.18
C TRP A 346 32.07 -4.18 20.60
N MET A 347 32.38 -5.42 21.01
CA MET A 347 33.50 -6.19 20.49
C MET A 347 33.37 -6.48 18.98
N LYS A 348 32.15 -6.66 18.49
CA LYS A 348 31.85 -6.96 17.08
C LYS A 348 31.60 -5.72 16.21
N LYS A 349 31.66 -4.51 16.78
CA LYS A 349 31.35 -3.23 16.11
C LYS A 349 29.91 -3.10 15.59
N ASP A 350 29.00 -3.94 16.06
CA ASP A 350 27.57 -3.91 15.71
C ASP A 350 26.75 -3.04 16.67
N LEU A 351 27.39 -2.47 17.71
CA LEU A 351 26.71 -1.75 18.78
C LEU A 351 25.93 -0.53 18.27
N ALA A 352 26.48 0.25 17.34
CA ALA A 352 25.81 1.45 16.83
C ALA A 352 24.49 1.10 16.12
N GLU A 353 24.52 0.09 15.26
CA GLU A 353 23.37 -0.45 14.53
C GLU A 353 22.30 -1.01 15.48
N LEU A 354 22.71 -1.73 16.53
CA LEU A 354 21.80 -2.27 17.53
C LEU A 354 21.24 -1.16 18.47
N TRP A 355 22.07 -0.16 18.79
CA TRP A 355 21.81 0.94 19.74
C TRP A 355 20.77 1.92 19.23
N GLU A 356 20.95 2.42 18.02
CA GLU A 356 20.07 3.44 17.44
C GLU A 356 18.88 2.79 16.70
N GLY A 357 18.95 1.48 16.44
CA GLY A 357 18.13 0.79 15.45
C GLY A 357 18.73 1.00 14.07
N THR A 358 18.11 0.44 13.02
CA THR A 358 18.49 0.79 11.65
C THR A 358 18.24 2.29 11.48
N THR A 359 19.28 3.11 11.67
CA THR A 359 19.34 4.40 11.03
C THR A 359 19.15 4.08 9.56
N THR A 360 18.05 4.56 8.97
CA THR A 360 18.16 4.98 7.56
C THR A 360 19.49 5.68 7.47
N ASN A 361 20.42 5.12 6.69
CA ASN A 361 21.78 5.63 6.56
C ASN A 361 21.70 6.97 5.82
N LEU A 362 21.16 7.97 6.49
CA LEU A 362 21.30 9.38 6.17
C LEU A 362 22.63 9.82 6.77
N ASN A 363 23.72 9.27 6.23
CA ASN A 363 25.06 9.87 6.19
C ASN A 363 26.08 8.87 5.61
N GLU A 364 26.15 8.79 4.29
CA GLU A 364 27.35 9.19 3.54
C GLU A 364 27.17 8.94 2.04
N LYS A 365 26.80 10.01 1.33
CA LYS A 365 27.66 10.60 0.31
C LYS A 365 27.29 12.07 0.27
N ALA A 366 28.29 12.94 0.29
CA ALA A 366 28.09 14.36 0.00
C ALA A 366 27.27 14.47 -1.31
N HIS A 367 26.01 14.88 -1.21
CA HIS A 367 25.13 15.06 -2.35
C HIS A 367 25.10 16.55 -2.69
N SER A 368 25.79 16.84 -3.77
CA SER A 368 25.58 17.98 -4.67
C SER A 368 24.12 18.15 -5.06
N PRO A 369 23.71 19.36 -5.50
CA PRO A 369 22.32 19.70 -5.83
C PRO A 369 21.68 18.65 -6.76
N GLY A 370 20.45 18.26 -6.43
CA GLY A 370 19.71 17.26 -7.16
C GLY A 370 19.21 17.83 -8.47
N GLU A 371 19.60 17.23 -9.60
CA GLU A 371 19.13 17.71 -10.89
C GLU A 371 17.68 17.29 -11.14
N VAL A 372 16.80 18.22 -11.50
CA VAL A 372 15.44 17.91 -11.97
C VAL A 372 15.40 18.18 -13.48
N LEU A 373 15.64 17.16 -14.29
CA LEU A 373 15.48 17.26 -15.73
C LEU A 373 14.03 16.93 -16.09
N VAL A 374 13.31 17.93 -16.59
CA VAL A 374 11.96 17.78 -17.13
C VAL A 374 12.05 17.78 -18.64
N SER A 375 11.80 16.63 -19.28
CA SER A 375 11.69 16.56 -20.73
C SER A 375 10.22 16.50 -21.14
N LYS A 376 9.83 17.30 -22.13
CA LYS A 376 8.50 17.19 -22.73
C LYS A 376 8.62 16.32 -23.95
N ASN A 377 7.91 15.20 -23.94
CA ASN A 377 7.64 14.42 -25.13
C ASN A 377 6.14 14.42 -25.36
N LEU A 378 5.70 14.50 -26.62
CA LEU A 378 4.29 14.62 -27.04
C LEU A 378 3.33 13.96 -26.05
N GLY A 379 2.71 14.78 -25.21
CA GLY A 379 1.68 14.35 -24.29
C GLY A 379 2.11 13.72 -22.96
N TRP A 380 3.39 13.44 -22.67
CA TRP A 380 3.88 12.85 -21.40
C TRP A 380 4.84 13.74 -20.63
N GLY A 381 4.81 13.64 -19.30
CA GLY A 381 5.81 14.22 -18.41
C GLY A 381 6.88 13.20 -18.03
N TYR A 382 8.12 13.44 -18.44
CA TYR A 382 9.27 12.67 -17.98
C TYR A 382 10.09 13.52 -16.99
N VAL A 383 10.27 13.01 -15.78
CA VAL A 383 11.01 13.69 -14.70
C VAL A 383 12.19 12.80 -14.29
N GLU A 384 13.42 13.24 -14.57
CA GLU A 384 14.61 12.65 -13.94
C GLU A 384 14.95 13.41 -12.67
N LEU A 385 15.19 12.67 -11.59
CA LEU A 385 15.72 13.19 -10.33
C LEU A 385 17.15 12.63 -10.17
N GLY A 386 18.15 13.42 -10.56
CA GLY A 386 19.57 13.06 -10.48
C GLY A 386 20.24 13.52 -9.18
N ALA A 387 21.40 12.92 -8.84
CA ALA A 387 22.38 13.47 -7.91
C ALA A 387 23.74 13.49 -8.61
N LEU A 388 24.27 14.65 -9.01
CA LEU A 388 25.50 14.73 -9.81
C LEU A 388 26.69 15.27 -8.99
N SER A 389 27.54 14.39 -8.47
CA SER A 389 28.73 14.79 -7.69
C SER A 389 29.81 15.34 -8.63
N LYS A 390 29.83 16.67 -8.82
CA LYS A 390 30.98 17.37 -9.41
C LYS A 390 32.09 17.48 -8.37
N ARG A 391 33.12 16.64 -8.47
CA ARG A 391 34.44 16.86 -7.86
C ARG A 391 35.46 16.95 -8.99
N ASP A 392 36.15 18.09 -9.09
CA ASP A 392 37.33 18.35 -9.91
C ASP A 392 37.31 17.76 -11.34
N ASN A 393 36.60 18.41 -12.27
CA ASN A 393 36.73 18.22 -13.73
C ASN A 393 36.68 16.77 -14.27
N THR A 394 36.21 15.81 -13.49
CA THR A 394 35.95 14.43 -13.90
C THR A 394 34.49 14.07 -13.63
N GLU A 395 33.75 13.70 -14.68
CA GLU A 395 32.38 13.19 -14.59
C GLU A 395 32.36 11.89 -13.78
N VAL A 396 31.80 11.94 -12.57
CA VAL A 396 31.43 10.74 -11.82
C VAL A 396 29.93 10.54 -11.95
N LYS A 397 29.51 9.46 -12.61
CA LYS A 397 28.10 9.05 -12.75
C LYS A 397 27.46 8.89 -11.38
N GLY A 398 26.57 9.79 -10.99
CA GLY A 398 25.70 9.61 -9.83
C GLY A 398 24.48 8.75 -10.13
N THR A 399 23.81 8.25 -9.09
CA THR A 399 22.58 7.45 -9.22
C THR A 399 21.44 8.36 -9.65
N VAL A 400 20.90 8.13 -10.86
CA VAL A 400 19.75 8.86 -11.41
C VAL A 400 18.50 8.04 -11.12
N PHE A 401 17.48 8.65 -10.49
CA PHE A 401 16.16 8.06 -10.31
C PHE A 401 15.19 8.63 -11.33
N ARG A 402 14.59 7.77 -12.15
CA ARG A 402 13.74 8.19 -13.28
C ARG A 402 12.28 7.88 -13.00
N MET A 403 11.47 8.92 -12.97
CA MET A 403 10.04 8.79 -12.74
C MET A 403 9.27 9.20 -13.98
N PHE A 404 8.45 8.26 -14.46
CA PHE A 404 7.60 8.46 -15.60
C PHE A 404 6.20 8.81 -15.10
N ILE A 405 5.71 10.00 -15.41
CA ILE A 405 4.33 10.33 -15.11
C ILE A 405 3.54 10.03 -16.37
N CYS A 406 2.77 8.95 -16.29
CA CYS A 406 1.94 8.46 -17.36
C CYS A 406 0.84 9.51 -17.59
N GLY A 407 1.01 10.36 -18.61
CA GLY A 407 -0.10 10.67 -19.49
C GLY A 407 0.33 10.59 -20.93
N LEU A 408 -0.26 9.72 -21.76
CA LEU A 408 -0.07 9.76 -23.21
C LEU A 408 -1.16 10.65 -23.79
N ARG A 409 -0.99 11.97 -23.79
CA ARG A 409 -1.86 12.81 -24.66
C ARG A 409 -1.42 12.78 -26.12
N VAL A 410 -0.91 11.63 -26.57
CA VAL A 410 -0.91 11.28 -28.00
C VAL A 410 -2.23 10.58 -28.20
N GLY A 411 -3.03 11.03 -29.16
CA GLY A 411 -4.18 10.26 -29.55
C GLY A 411 -3.71 8.84 -29.86
N ILE A 412 -4.12 7.86 -29.05
CA ILE A 412 -4.35 6.53 -29.61
C ILE A 412 -5.30 6.67 -30.82
N SER A 413 -6.08 7.76 -30.90
CA SER A 413 -6.73 8.23 -32.13
C SER A 413 -5.75 8.54 -33.28
N ASP A 414 -4.68 9.34 -33.11
CA ASP A 414 -3.66 9.56 -34.15
C ASP A 414 -2.90 8.28 -34.50
N PHE A 415 -2.70 7.42 -33.49
CA PHE A 415 -2.06 6.10 -33.63
C PHE A 415 -2.87 5.13 -34.50
N MET A 416 -4.18 5.34 -34.61
CA MET A 416 -5.08 4.50 -35.41
C MET A 416 -5.69 5.20 -36.63
N LEU A 417 -5.51 6.51 -36.77
CA LEU A 417 -6.02 7.28 -37.92
C LEU A 417 -5.21 7.10 -39.20
N SER A 418 -4.02 6.49 -39.13
CA SER A 418 -3.24 6.14 -40.33
C SER A 418 -3.49 4.70 -40.76
N PHE A 419 -4.70 4.39 -41.24
CA PHE A 419 -4.85 3.26 -42.15
C PHE A 419 -4.25 3.64 -43.52
N ALA A 420 -3.44 2.72 -44.07
CA ALA A 420 -2.80 2.71 -45.40
C ALA A 420 -1.37 3.29 -45.55
N GLY A 421 -0.37 2.67 -44.91
CA GLY A 421 1.04 2.80 -45.33
C GLY A 421 2.05 2.10 -44.39
N PRO A 422 3.14 1.50 -44.90
CA PRO A 422 4.10 0.78 -44.07
C PRO A 422 5.02 1.75 -43.28
N ARG A 423 5.25 1.44 -42.00
CA ARG A 423 6.45 1.75 -41.17
C ARG A 423 6.74 3.19 -40.69
N SER A 424 6.00 4.25 -41.01
CA SER A 424 6.40 5.63 -40.60
C SER A 424 5.86 6.15 -39.26
N GLY A 425 4.83 5.54 -38.66
CA GLY A 425 4.20 6.03 -37.41
C GLY A 425 4.93 5.70 -36.09
N PHE A 426 5.95 4.85 -36.14
CA PHE A 426 6.71 4.40 -34.95
C PHE A 426 7.68 5.45 -34.40
N GLU A 427 7.86 6.58 -35.08
CA GLU A 427 8.86 7.59 -34.69
C GLU A 427 8.55 8.30 -33.36
N PHE A 428 7.28 8.51 -33.00
CA PHE A 428 6.91 9.28 -31.79
C PHE A 428 7.08 8.54 -30.47
N LEU A 429 6.92 7.21 -30.49
CA LEU A 429 7.22 6.38 -29.32
C LEU A 429 8.69 5.96 -29.27
N ASN A 430 9.51 6.26 -30.30
CA ASN A 430 10.95 6.00 -30.23
C ASN A 430 11.62 6.81 -29.12
N GLY A 431 11.13 8.02 -28.82
CA GLY A 431 11.54 8.79 -27.64
C GLY A 431 11.33 8.01 -26.35
N PHE A 432 10.13 7.46 -26.15
CA PHE A 432 9.81 6.68 -24.96
C PHE A 432 10.50 5.31 -24.93
N LYS A 433 10.60 4.61 -26.07
CA LYS A 433 11.33 3.34 -26.21
C LYS A 433 12.79 3.46 -25.78
N ARG A 434 13.45 4.59 -26.06
CA ARG A 434 14.83 4.87 -25.62
C ARG A 434 14.96 4.93 -24.09
N VAL A 435 13.89 5.28 -23.38
CA VAL A 435 13.90 5.61 -21.95
C VAL A 435 13.18 4.56 -21.11
N ALA A 436 12.26 3.78 -21.68
CA ALA A 436 11.38 2.85 -20.96
C ALA A 436 12.14 1.86 -20.04
N SER A 437 13.29 1.32 -20.50
CA SER A 437 14.13 0.41 -19.71
C SER A 437 14.87 1.08 -18.55
N THR A 438 14.92 2.41 -18.55
CA THR A 438 15.60 3.21 -17.52
C THR A 438 14.65 3.76 -16.46
N VAL A 439 13.34 3.69 -16.68
CA VAL A 439 12.32 4.17 -15.75
C VAL A 439 12.33 3.31 -14.47
N ASP A 440 12.36 3.97 -13.31
CA ASP A 440 12.36 3.30 -12.00
C ASP A 440 10.98 3.34 -11.31
N ALA A 441 10.07 4.25 -11.71
CA ALA A 441 8.69 4.29 -11.23
C ALA A 441 7.72 4.97 -12.22
N VAL A 442 6.45 4.56 -12.21
CA VAL A 442 5.39 5.13 -13.05
C VAL A 442 4.26 5.69 -12.18
N LEU A 443 3.84 6.94 -12.41
CA LEU A 443 2.70 7.55 -11.72
C LEU A 443 1.52 7.74 -12.70
N LEU A 444 0.35 7.18 -12.40
CA LEU A 444 -0.88 7.40 -13.17
C LEU A 444 -1.69 8.55 -12.57
N SER A 445 -2.23 9.43 -13.43
CA SER A 445 -2.99 10.61 -12.97
C SER A 445 -4.51 10.46 -13.07
N HIS A 446 -5.04 9.98 -14.19
CA HIS A 446 -6.49 9.91 -14.45
C HIS A 446 -6.90 8.57 -15.12
N PRO A 447 -8.17 8.13 -14.96
CA PRO A 447 -8.68 6.87 -15.52
C PRO A 447 -9.08 6.93 -17.01
N ASP A 448 -8.38 7.68 -17.85
CA ASP A 448 -8.73 7.81 -19.28
C ASP A 448 -7.61 7.32 -20.21
N THR A 449 -7.94 7.14 -21.50
CA THR A 449 -6.94 6.71 -22.49
C THR A 449 -5.81 7.72 -22.67
N LEU A 450 -6.06 9.01 -22.35
CA LEU A 450 -5.06 10.07 -22.42
C LEU A 450 -4.01 9.97 -21.31
N HIS A 451 -4.33 9.36 -20.17
CA HIS A 451 -3.42 9.31 -19.04
C HIS A 451 -2.79 7.93 -18.83
N LEU A 452 -3.45 6.84 -19.20
CA LEU A 452 -2.94 5.47 -18.99
C LEU A 452 -2.94 4.58 -20.25
N GLY A 453 -3.38 5.09 -21.40
CA GLY A 453 -3.66 4.29 -22.58
C GLY A 453 -2.47 3.54 -23.19
N ALA A 454 -1.26 4.04 -23.00
CA ALA A 454 -0.06 3.38 -23.53
C ALA A 454 0.59 2.39 -22.56
N LEU A 455 0.12 2.30 -21.32
CA LEU A 455 0.75 1.48 -20.29
C LEU A 455 0.87 -0.01 -20.71
N PRO A 456 -0.17 -0.68 -21.24
CA PRO A 456 -0.07 -2.07 -21.65
C PRO A 456 0.92 -2.27 -22.81
N TYR A 457 0.88 -1.35 -23.79
CA TYR A 457 1.78 -1.36 -24.94
C TYR A 457 3.25 -1.15 -24.53
N ALA A 458 3.50 -0.23 -23.60
CA ALA A 458 4.81 0.09 -23.05
C ALA A 458 5.46 -1.09 -22.33
N MET A 459 4.71 -1.78 -21.48
CA MET A 459 5.21 -2.95 -20.76
C MET A 459 5.54 -4.11 -21.72
N LYS A 460 4.66 -4.37 -22.69
CA LYS A 460 4.86 -5.44 -23.67
C LYS A 460 6.01 -5.16 -24.65
N GLN A 461 6.01 -4.00 -25.28
CA GLN A 461 6.87 -3.71 -26.45
C GLN A 461 8.18 -3.00 -26.09
N PHE A 462 8.19 -2.23 -25.00
CA PHE A 462 9.35 -1.42 -24.60
C PHE A 462 10.08 -1.95 -23.37
N GLY A 463 9.59 -3.05 -22.76
CA GLY A 463 10.23 -3.67 -21.60
C GLY A 463 10.20 -2.79 -20.35
N LEU A 464 9.14 -1.99 -20.19
CA LEU A 464 8.91 -1.21 -18.97
C LEU A 464 8.57 -2.17 -17.81
N CYS A 465 9.48 -2.30 -16.84
CA CYS A 465 9.31 -3.18 -15.67
C CYS A 465 9.19 -2.43 -14.34
N ALA A 466 8.91 -1.13 -14.39
CA ALA A 466 8.86 -0.26 -13.21
C ALA A 466 7.56 -0.44 -12.39
N PRO A 467 7.60 -0.29 -11.05
CA PRO A 467 6.42 -0.21 -10.22
C PRO A 467 5.52 0.97 -10.63
N VAL A 468 4.22 0.69 -10.74
CA VAL A 468 3.21 1.67 -11.14
C VAL A 468 2.39 2.08 -9.92
N PHE A 469 2.13 3.37 -9.76
CA PHE A 469 1.37 3.94 -8.65
C PHE A 469 0.14 4.68 -9.17
N ALA A 470 -1.01 4.42 -8.56
CA ALA A 470 -2.29 5.04 -8.91
C ALA A 470 -3.23 5.07 -7.71
N THR A 471 -4.31 5.83 -7.78
CA THR A 471 -5.42 5.72 -6.83
C THR A 471 -6.34 4.55 -7.18
N GLU A 472 -7.11 4.07 -6.21
CA GLU A 472 -8.03 2.94 -6.43
C GLU A 472 -9.01 3.17 -7.60
N PRO A 473 -9.67 4.34 -7.75
CA PRO A 473 -10.56 4.55 -8.88
C PRO A 473 -9.80 4.68 -10.22
N VAL A 474 -8.59 5.24 -10.22
CA VAL A 474 -7.75 5.29 -11.44
C VAL A 474 -7.40 3.88 -11.90
N TYR A 475 -7.10 2.98 -10.96
CA TYR A 475 -6.86 1.56 -11.24
C TYR A 475 -8.10 0.87 -11.83
N ARG A 476 -9.24 0.88 -11.13
CA ARG A 476 -10.45 0.14 -11.56
C ARG A 476 -11.12 0.72 -12.80
N LEU A 477 -11.34 2.04 -12.83
CA LEU A 477 -12.01 2.70 -13.96
C LEU A 477 -11.09 2.81 -15.17
N GLY A 478 -9.77 2.92 -14.93
CA GLY A 478 -8.76 2.84 -15.97
C GLY A 478 -8.76 1.49 -16.69
N LEU A 479 -8.84 0.39 -15.93
CA LEU A 479 -8.95 -0.96 -16.48
C LEU A 479 -10.17 -1.10 -17.40
N LEU A 480 -11.35 -0.65 -16.94
CA LEU A 480 -12.57 -0.67 -17.75
C LEU A 480 -12.48 0.19 -19.01
N THR A 481 -11.87 1.36 -18.91
CA THR A 481 -11.64 2.24 -20.06
C THR A 481 -10.75 1.56 -21.09
N MET A 482 -9.72 0.82 -20.65
CA MET A 482 -8.86 0.06 -21.56
C MET A 482 -9.57 -1.14 -22.20
N TYR A 483 -10.41 -1.86 -21.46
CA TYR A 483 -11.24 -2.92 -22.02
C TYR A 483 -12.22 -2.41 -23.08
N ASP A 484 -12.96 -1.34 -22.78
CA ASP A 484 -13.91 -0.75 -23.73
C ASP A 484 -13.21 -0.24 -24.99
N HIS A 485 -12.02 0.34 -24.84
CA HIS A 485 -11.19 0.78 -25.96
C HIS A 485 -10.70 -0.39 -26.82
N TYR A 486 -10.18 -1.46 -26.20
CA TYR A 486 -9.74 -2.67 -26.89
C TYR A 486 -10.90 -3.34 -27.64
N LEU A 487 -12.05 -3.55 -26.97
CA LEU A 487 -13.23 -4.19 -27.55
C LEU A 487 -13.79 -3.38 -28.72
N SER A 488 -13.90 -2.06 -28.57
CA SER A 488 -14.34 -1.16 -29.64
C SER A 488 -13.45 -1.25 -30.88
N ARG A 489 -12.14 -1.45 -30.70
CA ARG A 489 -11.17 -1.56 -31.79
C ARG A 489 -11.12 -2.94 -32.42
N LYS A 490 -11.21 -4.00 -31.61
CA LYS A 490 -11.29 -5.39 -32.08
C LYS A 490 -12.48 -5.60 -33.02
N GLN A 491 -13.60 -4.90 -32.81
CA GLN A 491 -14.80 -5.02 -33.66
C GLN A 491 -14.66 -4.39 -35.06
N VAL A 492 -13.78 -3.42 -35.23
CA VAL A 492 -13.65 -2.64 -36.48
C VAL A 492 -12.32 -2.84 -37.21
N SER A 493 -11.36 -3.55 -36.59
CA SER A 493 -10.02 -3.79 -37.13
C SER A 493 -9.39 -5.06 -36.53
N GLU A 494 -8.39 -5.62 -37.23
CA GLU A 494 -7.47 -6.59 -36.63
C GLU A 494 -6.48 -5.82 -35.74
N PHE A 495 -6.75 -5.82 -34.43
CA PHE A 495 -6.05 -5.00 -33.46
C PHE A 495 -4.97 -5.80 -32.73
N ASP A 496 -3.71 -5.59 -33.10
CA ASP A 496 -2.57 -6.43 -32.65
C ASP A 496 -1.59 -5.70 -31.69
N LEU A 497 -1.92 -4.49 -31.20
CA LEU A 497 -0.98 -3.71 -30.38
C LEU A 497 -0.79 -4.31 -28.98
N PHE A 498 -1.89 -4.65 -28.33
CA PHE A 498 -1.94 -5.27 -27.00
C PHE A 498 -3.25 -6.07 -26.88
N THR A 499 -3.24 -7.15 -26.11
CA THR A 499 -4.39 -8.02 -25.82
C THR A 499 -5.02 -7.67 -24.47
N LEU A 500 -6.12 -8.33 -24.12
CA LEU A 500 -6.71 -8.20 -22.78
C LEU A 500 -5.75 -8.68 -21.68
N ASP A 501 -5.02 -9.78 -21.93
CA ASP A 501 -4.03 -10.29 -20.98
C ASP A 501 -2.87 -9.31 -20.74
N ASP A 502 -2.48 -8.55 -21.77
CA ASP A 502 -1.47 -7.49 -21.64
C ASP A 502 -2.00 -6.34 -20.76
N ILE A 503 -3.29 -6.01 -20.89
CA ILE A 503 -3.94 -5.01 -20.02
C ILE A 503 -3.95 -5.53 -18.58
N ASP A 504 -4.35 -6.78 -18.36
CA ASP A 504 -4.42 -7.38 -17.02
C ASP A 504 -3.04 -7.44 -16.37
N SER A 505 -2.03 -7.87 -17.12
CA SER A 505 -0.64 -7.92 -16.68
C SER A 505 -0.12 -6.53 -16.28
N ALA A 506 -0.47 -5.49 -17.05
CA ALA A 506 -0.07 -4.13 -16.76
C ALA A 506 -0.73 -3.56 -15.51
N PHE A 507 -1.95 -3.99 -15.21
CA PHE A 507 -2.73 -3.52 -14.07
C PHE A 507 -2.49 -4.36 -12.80
N GLN A 508 -2.10 -5.63 -12.89
CA GLN A 508 -1.93 -6.54 -11.75
C GLN A 508 -0.94 -6.02 -10.68
N ASN A 509 0.12 -5.34 -11.12
CA ASN A 509 1.20 -4.86 -10.25
C ASN A 509 1.09 -3.37 -9.87
N ILE A 510 -0.08 -2.75 -10.05
CA ILE A 510 -0.30 -1.36 -9.67
C ILE A 510 -0.42 -1.25 -8.13
N THR A 511 0.45 -0.44 -7.54
CA THR A 511 0.38 -0.05 -6.14
C THR A 511 -0.68 1.04 -5.96
N ARG A 512 -1.74 0.68 -5.22
CA ARG A 512 -2.91 1.52 -4.97
C ARG A 512 -2.68 2.43 -3.76
N LEU A 513 -2.91 3.73 -3.96
CA LEU A 513 -2.74 4.77 -2.93
C LEU A 513 -4.06 5.50 -2.67
N THR A 514 -4.25 6.02 -1.46
CA THR A 514 -5.36 6.92 -1.11
C THR A 514 -4.92 8.38 -1.16
N TYR A 515 -5.88 9.31 -1.30
CA TYR A 515 -5.54 10.73 -1.31
C TYR A 515 -4.80 11.15 -0.02
N SER A 516 -3.79 12.00 -0.19
CA SER A 516 -2.88 12.50 0.85
C SER A 516 -2.08 11.42 1.58
N GLN A 517 -2.00 10.20 1.02
CA GLN A 517 -1.14 9.15 1.55
C GLN A 517 0.31 9.38 1.12
N ASN A 518 1.20 9.58 2.09
CA ASN A 518 2.63 9.63 1.83
C ASN A 518 3.19 8.22 1.63
N TYR A 519 3.78 7.96 0.47
CA TYR A 519 4.47 6.72 0.15
C TYR A 519 5.97 6.97 0.00
N TYR A 520 6.76 6.31 0.84
CA TYR A 520 8.22 6.41 0.86
C TYR A 520 8.79 5.39 -0.13
N MET A 521 9.54 5.88 -1.12
CA MET A 521 10.16 5.01 -2.12
C MET A 521 11.38 4.28 -1.54
N SER A 522 11.61 3.05 -1.99
CA SER A 522 12.73 2.21 -1.57
C SER A 522 13.74 1.99 -2.70
N GLY A 523 14.94 1.49 -2.37
CA GLY A 523 15.99 1.20 -3.34
C GLY A 523 16.61 2.47 -3.91
N LYS A 524 16.69 2.59 -5.25
CA LYS A 524 17.28 3.77 -5.92
C LYS A 524 16.53 5.08 -5.64
N GLY A 525 15.28 5.01 -5.19
CA GLY A 525 14.43 6.16 -4.88
C GLY A 525 14.44 6.56 -3.40
N GLU A 526 15.37 6.04 -2.59
CA GLU A 526 15.45 6.38 -1.17
C GLU A 526 15.53 7.91 -0.96
N GLY A 527 14.70 8.44 -0.07
CA GLY A 527 14.54 9.88 0.16
C GLY A 527 13.45 10.57 -0.67
N ILE A 528 12.84 9.88 -1.64
CA ILE A 528 11.68 10.39 -2.38
C ILE A 528 10.38 9.95 -1.71
N VAL A 529 9.47 10.90 -1.52
CA VAL A 529 8.11 10.67 -1.00
C VAL A 529 7.10 11.12 -2.05
N ILE A 530 6.20 10.22 -2.43
CA ILE A 530 5.10 10.54 -3.35
C ILE A 530 3.77 10.56 -2.60
N ALA A 531 2.91 11.52 -2.93
CA ALA A 531 1.57 11.65 -2.34
C ALA A 531 0.55 12.12 -3.41
N PRO A 532 -0.54 11.36 -3.66
CA PRO A 532 -1.58 11.79 -4.58
C PRO A 532 -2.59 12.70 -3.88
N HIS A 533 -2.97 13.81 -4.51
CA HIS A 533 -4.01 14.73 -4.03
C HIS A 533 -5.13 14.88 -5.07
N ALA A 534 -6.34 15.27 -4.67
CA ALA A 534 -7.47 15.34 -5.59
C ALA A 534 -7.28 16.40 -6.70
N ALA A 535 -7.42 16.00 -7.97
CA ALA A 535 -7.39 16.90 -9.13
C ALA A 535 -8.77 17.49 -9.48
N GLY A 536 -9.87 16.82 -9.08
CA GLY A 536 -11.25 17.30 -9.29
C GLY A 536 -11.79 17.18 -10.72
N HIS A 537 -11.06 16.54 -11.64
CA HIS A 537 -11.45 16.39 -13.05
C HIS A 537 -12.22 15.09 -13.32
N LEU A 538 -11.61 13.94 -13.03
CA LEU A 538 -12.22 12.60 -13.11
C LEU A 538 -12.21 11.94 -11.72
N LEU A 539 -13.07 10.93 -11.51
CA LEU A 539 -13.13 10.19 -10.26
C LEU A 539 -11.79 9.49 -9.97
N GLY A 540 -11.22 9.74 -8.80
CA GLY A 540 -9.88 9.29 -8.42
C GLY A 540 -8.71 10.09 -9.02
N GLY A 541 -8.98 11.08 -9.88
CA GLY A 541 -7.95 11.86 -10.57
C GLY A 541 -6.99 12.59 -9.63
N THR A 542 -5.70 12.54 -9.93
CA THR A 542 -4.64 12.96 -8.99
C THR A 542 -3.75 14.10 -9.49
N VAL A 543 -3.41 14.98 -8.55
CA VAL A 543 -2.24 15.86 -8.56
C VAL A 543 -1.16 15.16 -7.73
N TRP A 544 0.01 14.93 -8.28
CA TRP A 544 1.10 14.26 -7.56
C TRP A 544 2.00 15.27 -6.87
N LYS A 545 2.16 15.12 -5.55
CA LYS A 545 3.20 15.78 -4.78
C LYS A 545 4.38 14.84 -4.63
N ILE A 546 5.54 15.25 -5.13
CA ILE A 546 6.80 14.52 -5.05
C ILE A 546 7.73 15.34 -4.17
N THR A 547 8.11 14.81 -3.01
CA THR A 547 9.00 15.47 -2.06
C THR A 547 10.36 14.79 -2.09
N LYS A 548 11.43 15.55 -2.27
CA LYS A 548 12.81 15.06 -2.17
C LYS A 548 13.64 16.11 -1.46
N ASP A 549 14.38 15.71 -0.42
CA ASP A 549 15.29 16.60 0.34
C ASP A 549 14.62 17.88 0.90
N GLY A 550 13.30 17.82 1.16
CA GLY A 550 12.51 18.96 1.64
C GLY A 550 12.00 19.90 0.55
N GLU A 551 12.30 19.63 -0.73
CA GLU A 551 11.74 20.34 -1.88
C GLU A 551 10.51 19.61 -2.43
N ASP A 552 9.45 20.37 -2.70
CA ASP A 552 8.22 19.88 -3.29
C ASP A 552 8.21 20.11 -4.82
N VAL A 553 8.12 19.03 -5.59
CA VAL A 553 7.78 19.02 -7.02
C VAL A 553 6.32 18.60 -7.16
N ILE A 554 5.50 19.47 -7.73
CA ILE A 554 4.06 19.24 -7.91
C ILE A 554 3.76 19.01 -9.39
N TYR A 555 3.16 17.87 -9.71
CA TYR A 555 2.61 17.58 -11.03
C TYR A 555 1.09 17.72 -11.00
N ALA A 556 0.57 18.76 -11.67
CA ALA A 556 -0.83 19.15 -11.68
C ALA A 556 -1.32 19.42 -13.11
N VAL A 557 -1.71 18.35 -13.82
CA VAL A 557 -2.26 18.41 -15.18
C VAL A 557 -3.77 18.14 -15.14
N ASP A 558 -4.53 18.78 -16.03
CA ASP A 558 -5.95 18.54 -16.25
C ASP A 558 -6.78 18.64 -14.95
N PHE A 559 -6.54 19.66 -14.13
CA PHE A 559 -7.21 19.85 -12.84
C PHE A 559 -8.42 20.80 -12.92
N ASN A 560 -9.36 20.63 -11.99
CA ASN A 560 -10.57 21.44 -11.88
C ASN A 560 -10.71 22.05 -10.48
N HIS A 561 -10.73 23.37 -10.39
CA HIS A 561 -10.99 24.07 -9.13
C HIS A 561 -12.47 24.13 -8.77
N ARG A 562 -13.40 23.93 -9.72
CA ARG A 562 -14.83 24.06 -9.49
C ARG A 562 -15.37 22.78 -8.85
N LYS A 563 -16.24 22.95 -7.86
CA LYS A 563 -17.02 21.84 -7.29
C LYS A 563 -18.10 21.39 -8.28
N GLU A 564 -18.10 20.11 -8.62
CA GLU A 564 -19.08 19.47 -9.50
C GLU A 564 -20.19 18.76 -8.69
N ARG A 565 -21.06 17.96 -9.30
CA ARG A 565 -22.03 17.15 -8.53
C ARG A 565 -21.32 16.01 -7.85
N HIS A 566 -20.56 15.22 -8.61
CA HIS A 566 -19.89 14.04 -8.07
C HIS A 566 -18.50 14.28 -7.51
N LEU A 567 -17.81 15.37 -7.86
CA LEU A 567 -16.44 15.64 -7.40
C LEU A 567 -16.31 16.96 -6.64
N ASN A 568 -15.40 16.97 -5.66
CA ASN A 568 -14.88 18.19 -5.06
C ASN A 568 -13.85 18.85 -6.01
N GLY A 569 -13.60 20.14 -5.81
CA GLY A 569 -12.54 20.85 -6.54
C GLY A 569 -11.14 20.42 -6.09
N THR A 570 -10.13 20.77 -6.88
CA THR A 570 -8.73 20.46 -6.59
C THR A 570 -8.24 21.11 -5.30
N VAL A 571 -7.26 20.48 -4.66
CA VAL A 571 -6.57 20.99 -3.46
C VAL A 571 -5.30 21.79 -3.82
N LEU A 572 -5.11 22.12 -5.10
CA LEU A 572 -3.88 22.77 -5.60
C LEU A 572 -3.56 24.08 -4.86
N GLU A 573 -4.56 24.82 -4.40
CA GLU A 573 -4.39 26.06 -3.62
C GLU A 573 -3.76 25.85 -2.24
N SER A 574 -3.78 24.63 -1.70
CA SER A 574 -3.14 24.31 -0.42
C SER A 574 -1.61 24.25 -0.51
N PHE A 575 -1.06 24.04 -1.70
CA PHE A 575 0.38 24.04 -1.89
C PHE A 575 0.88 25.48 -1.96
N VAL A 576 1.83 25.80 -1.08
CA VAL A 576 2.42 27.13 -1.00
C VAL A 576 3.86 27.03 -1.47
N ARG A 577 4.16 27.68 -2.59
CA ARG A 577 5.50 27.90 -3.12
C ARG A 577 6.31 26.60 -3.33
N PRO A 578 5.81 25.64 -4.14
CA PRO A 578 6.60 24.47 -4.51
C PRO A 578 7.86 24.88 -5.30
N ALA A 579 8.90 24.05 -5.23
CA ALA A 579 10.15 24.27 -5.96
C ALA A 579 9.92 24.22 -7.47
N VAL A 580 9.15 23.22 -7.92
CA VAL A 580 8.74 23.08 -9.32
C VAL A 580 7.25 22.76 -9.37
N LEU A 581 6.51 23.49 -10.19
CA LEU A 581 5.13 23.16 -10.56
C LEU A 581 5.08 22.81 -12.05
N ILE A 582 4.65 21.59 -12.36
CA ILE A 582 4.39 21.12 -13.73
C ILE A 582 2.88 21.17 -13.94
N THR A 583 2.43 21.94 -14.93
CA THR A 583 0.98 22.15 -15.15
C THR A 583 0.62 22.35 -16.61
N ASP A 584 -0.67 22.21 -16.94
CA ASP A 584 -1.15 22.31 -18.31
C ASP A 584 -1.56 23.73 -18.76
N ALA A 585 -1.40 23.99 -20.06
CA ALA A 585 -1.85 25.25 -20.69
C ALA A 585 -3.08 25.07 -21.60
N TYR A 586 -3.79 23.94 -21.51
CA TYR A 586 -4.81 23.55 -22.51
C TYR A 586 -5.98 24.55 -22.61
N ASN A 587 -6.46 25.04 -21.47
CA ASN A 587 -7.58 25.97 -21.38
C ASN A 587 -7.15 27.43 -21.13
N ALA A 588 -5.87 27.76 -21.35
CA ALA A 588 -5.34 29.10 -21.05
C ALA A 588 -5.98 30.24 -21.86
N LEU A 589 -6.50 29.95 -23.06
CA LEU A 589 -7.19 30.92 -23.93
C LEU A 589 -8.71 31.00 -23.67
N LEU A 590 -9.29 30.01 -22.98
CA LEU A 590 -10.70 30.00 -22.63
C LEU A 590 -10.94 30.92 -21.44
N SER A 591 -11.17 32.21 -21.73
CA SER A 591 -11.68 33.18 -20.76
C SER A 591 -13.20 33.22 -20.82
N ASN A 592 -13.86 33.13 -19.66
CA ASN A 592 -15.34 33.19 -19.48
C ASN A 592 -16.12 31.93 -19.91
N GLN A 593 -15.81 30.79 -19.29
CA GLN A 593 -16.81 29.70 -19.25
C GLN A 593 -18.07 30.17 -18.52
N PRO A 594 -19.28 29.84 -19.01
CA PRO A 594 -20.52 30.18 -18.31
C PRO A 594 -20.55 29.53 -16.92
N PRO A 595 -21.18 30.18 -15.94
CA PRO A 595 -21.41 29.58 -14.63
C PRO A 595 -22.10 28.22 -14.77
N ARG A 596 -21.71 27.24 -13.94
CA ARG A 596 -22.23 25.87 -13.99
C ARG A 596 -23.75 25.79 -14.10
N ARG A 597 -24.48 26.57 -13.31
CA ARG A 597 -25.96 26.58 -13.33
C ARG A 597 -26.52 26.99 -14.70
N GLN A 598 -25.92 27.99 -15.34
CA GLN A 598 -26.34 28.45 -16.66
C GLN A 598 -25.97 27.43 -17.74
N ARG A 599 -24.78 26.82 -17.65
CA ARG A 599 -24.34 25.76 -18.56
C ARG A 599 -25.26 24.53 -18.47
N ASP A 600 -25.52 24.04 -17.26
CA ASP A 600 -26.40 22.90 -17.02
C ASP A 600 -27.81 23.20 -17.57
N GLN A 601 -28.31 24.43 -17.42
CA GLN A 601 -29.60 24.84 -17.99
C GLN A 601 -29.59 24.83 -19.53
N GLN A 602 -28.56 25.39 -20.17
CA GLN A 602 -28.42 25.37 -21.63
C GLN A 602 -28.35 23.95 -22.19
N PHE A 603 -27.64 23.05 -21.50
CA PHE A 603 -27.56 21.63 -21.83
C PHE A 603 -28.93 20.96 -21.81
N LEU A 604 -29.68 21.13 -20.72
CA LEU A 604 -31.00 20.55 -20.56
C LEU A 604 -32.02 21.17 -21.53
N ASP A 605 -31.95 22.47 -21.80
CA ASP A 605 -32.81 23.15 -22.76
C ASP A 605 -32.58 22.64 -24.19
N ALA A 606 -31.33 22.41 -24.59
CA ALA A 606 -31.00 21.82 -25.89
C ALA A 606 -31.54 20.39 -26.04
N ILE A 607 -31.40 19.57 -25.00
CA ILE A 607 -31.92 18.21 -24.96
C ILE A 607 -33.45 18.21 -25.04
N LEU A 608 -34.13 18.99 -24.19
CA LEU A 608 -35.60 19.05 -24.19
C LEU A 608 -36.17 19.60 -25.48
N LYS A 609 -35.53 20.62 -26.08
CA LYS A 609 -35.96 21.17 -27.37
C LYS A 609 -35.97 20.10 -28.46
N THR A 610 -34.94 19.27 -28.50
CA THR A 610 -34.83 18.17 -29.48
C THR A 610 -35.82 17.04 -29.20
N LEU A 611 -35.97 16.62 -27.94
CA LEU A 611 -36.94 15.57 -27.57
C LEU A 611 -38.38 15.98 -27.88
N ARG A 612 -38.75 17.24 -27.62
CA ARG A 612 -40.08 17.80 -27.96
C ARG A 612 -40.31 17.89 -29.47
N ALA A 613 -39.24 17.98 -30.26
CA ALA A 613 -39.28 17.96 -31.73
C ALA A 613 -39.27 16.55 -32.31
N ASP A 614 -39.42 15.51 -31.47
CA ASP A 614 -39.40 14.10 -31.87
C ASP A 614 -38.05 13.67 -32.48
N GLY A 615 -36.96 14.29 -32.01
CA GLY A 615 -35.60 14.00 -32.43
C GLY A 615 -34.84 13.09 -31.47
N LYS A 616 -33.83 12.39 -31.99
CA LYS A 616 -32.91 11.56 -31.21
C LYS A 616 -31.66 12.35 -30.83
N ILE A 617 -31.10 12.06 -29.66
CA ILE A 617 -29.92 12.76 -29.13
C ILE A 617 -28.79 11.76 -28.92
N LEU A 618 -27.67 12.00 -29.59
CA LEU A 618 -26.41 11.30 -29.37
C LEU A 618 -25.47 12.17 -28.53
N LEU A 619 -24.98 11.61 -27.43
CA LEU A 619 -23.95 12.17 -26.57
C LEU A 619 -22.70 11.28 -26.68
N PRO A 620 -21.71 11.63 -27.51
CA PRO A 620 -20.43 10.94 -27.55
C PRO A 620 -19.67 11.23 -26.25
N VAL A 621 -19.47 10.20 -25.42
CA VAL A 621 -18.88 10.33 -24.08
C VAL A 621 -17.73 9.36 -23.89
N ASP A 622 -16.98 9.57 -22.81
CA ASP A 622 -15.99 8.63 -22.32
C ASP A 622 -16.64 7.46 -21.57
N THR A 623 -15.85 6.41 -21.29
CA THR A 623 -16.37 5.16 -20.72
C THR A 623 -16.70 5.31 -19.23
N ALA A 624 -15.82 5.93 -18.43
CA ALA A 624 -15.91 5.87 -16.97
C ALA A 624 -15.50 7.15 -16.21
N GLY A 625 -15.29 8.27 -16.91
CA GLY A 625 -14.90 9.54 -16.32
C GLY A 625 -16.03 10.58 -16.33
N ARG A 626 -16.04 11.49 -17.32
CA ARG A 626 -16.98 12.63 -17.40
C ARG A 626 -18.43 12.20 -17.57
N VAL A 627 -18.68 11.04 -18.17
CA VAL A 627 -20.01 10.44 -18.29
C VAL A 627 -20.73 10.35 -16.94
N LEU A 628 -20.02 10.13 -15.83
CA LEU A 628 -20.61 10.05 -14.50
C LEU A 628 -21.29 11.36 -14.07
N GLU A 629 -20.70 12.53 -14.40
CA GLU A 629 -21.32 13.84 -14.13
C GLU A 629 -22.58 14.04 -14.98
N LEU A 630 -22.52 13.65 -16.27
CA LEU A 630 -23.64 13.79 -17.21
C LEU A 630 -24.83 12.92 -16.81
N ILE A 631 -24.57 11.67 -16.43
CA ILE A 631 -25.59 10.74 -15.92
C ILE A 631 -26.30 11.33 -14.72
N LEU A 632 -25.57 11.88 -13.74
CA LEU A 632 -26.19 12.50 -12.56
C LEU A 632 -27.00 13.76 -12.89
N ILE A 633 -26.54 14.58 -13.86
CA ILE A 633 -27.31 15.76 -14.32
C ILE A 633 -28.65 15.31 -14.90
N LEU A 634 -28.63 14.31 -15.78
CA LEU A 634 -29.83 13.80 -16.45
C LEU A 634 -30.77 13.09 -15.47
N GLU A 635 -30.27 12.19 -14.64
CA GLU A 635 -31.04 11.43 -13.65
C GLU A 635 -31.80 12.36 -12.70
N GLN A 636 -31.12 13.36 -12.15
CA GLN A 636 -31.74 14.34 -11.24
C GLN A 636 -32.79 15.20 -11.94
N TYR A 637 -32.53 15.60 -13.20
CA TYR A 637 -33.47 16.42 -13.95
C TYR A 637 -34.72 15.65 -14.38
N TRP A 638 -34.55 14.38 -14.77
CA TRP A 638 -35.66 13.48 -15.11
C TRP A 638 -36.57 13.22 -13.91
N GLU A 639 -35.98 12.97 -12.75
CA GLU A 639 -36.73 12.79 -11.50
C GLU A 639 -37.50 14.06 -11.12
N GLN A 640 -36.85 15.23 -11.18
CA GLN A 640 -37.46 16.51 -10.80
C GLN A 640 -38.61 16.95 -11.71
N ASN A 641 -38.56 16.63 -13.01
CA ASN A 641 -39.55 17.05 -13.99
C ASN A 641 -40.48 15.91 -14.45
N HIS A 642 -40.35 14.72 -13.86
CA HIS A 642 -41.13 13.52 -14.17
C HIS A 642 -41.18 13.22 -15.68
N LEU A 643 -40.03 13.28 -16.34
CA LEU A 643 -39.91 13.03 -17.78
C LEU A 643 -39.96 11.52 -18.07
N THR A 644 -40.62 11.14 -19.17
CA THR A 644 -40.81 9.73 -19.58
C THR A 644 -39.92 9.30 -20.75
N TYR A 645 -39.12 10.21 -21.31
CA TYR A 645 -38.23 9.91 -22.42
C TYR A 645 -37.11 8.96 -21.97
N PRO A 646 -36.80 7.89 -22.71
CA PRO A 646 -35.80 6.92 -22.31
C PRO A 646 -34.37 7.46 -22.49
N ILE A 647 -33.51 7.14 -21.52
CA ILE A 647 -32.07 7.44 -21.54
C ILE A 647 -31.29 6.13 -21.53
N PHE A 648 -30.33 5.99 -22.45
CA PHE A 648 -29.48 4.81 -22.56
C PHE A 648 -28.02 5.17 -22.37
N PHE A 649 -27.31 4.36 -21.58
CA PHE A 649 -25.85 4.40 -21.50
C PHE A 649 -25.28 3.13 -22.13
N LEU A 650 -24.64 3.28 -23.29
CA LEU A 650 -24.20 2.19 -24.17
C LEU A 650 -22.66 2.13 -24.26
N THR A 651 -22.07 1.20 -23.55
CA THR A 651 -20.63 0.87 -23.55
C THR A 651 -20.46 -0.62 -23.29
N TYR A 652 -19.31 -1.23 -23.66
CA TYR A 652 -19.11 -2.67 -23.42
C TYR A 652 -19.00 -3.05 -21.94
N VAL A 653 -18.85 -2.05 -21.06
CA VAL A 653 -18.59 -2.20 -19.62
C VAL A 653 -19.51 -1.31 -18.78
N SER A 654 -20.71 -1.01 -19.29
CA SER A 654 -21.64 -0.03 -18.69
C SER A 654 -22.10 -0.42 -17.29
N SER A 655 -22.50 -1.68 -17.08
CA SER A 655 -22.91 -2.22 -15.78
C SER A 655 -21.76 -2.16 -14.77
N SER A 656 -20.62 -2.75 -15.12
CA SER A 656 -19.40 -2.71 -14.31
C SER A 656 -19.00 -1.28 -13.91
N THR A 657 -19.05 -0.32 -14.84
CA THR A 657 -18.68 1.09 -14.57
C THR A 657 -19.57 1.71 -13.49
N ILE A 658 -20.89 1.53 -13.60
CA ILE A 658 -21.85 2.08 -12.64
C ILE A 658 -21.76 1.35 -11.29
N ASP A 659 -21.48 0.04 -11.27
CA ASP A 659 -21.30 -0.70 -10.03
C ASP A 659 -20.04 -0.29 -9.26
N TYR A 660 -18.92 -0.04 -9.93
CA TYR A 660 -17.75 0.56 -9.27
C TYR A 660 -18.04 1.98 -8.78
N ALA A 661 -18.73 2.81 -9.57
CA ALA A 661 -19.12 4.16 -9.13
C ALA A 661 -19.98 4.12 -7.85
N LYS A 662 -20.90 3.14 -7.72
CA LYS A 662 -21.67 2.94 -6.48
C LYS A 662 -20.78 2.62 -5.28
N SER A 663 -19.64 1.96 -5.48
CA SER A 663 -18.74 1.56 -4.38
C SER A 663 -17.81 2.69 -3.91
N PHE A 664 -17.42 3.62 -4.80
CA PHE A 664 -16.44 4.68 -4.52
C PHE A 664 -17.00 5.96 -3.91
N LEU A 665 -18.03 5.86 -3.06
CA LEU A 665 -18.66 7.05 -2.46
C LEU A 665 -17.68 7.88 -1.61
N GLU A 666 -16.64 7.26 -1.04
CA GLU A 666 -15.59 7.93 -0.27
C GLU A 666 -14.65 8.80 -1.13
N TRP A 667 -14.62 8.58 -2.44
CA TRP A 667 -13.84 9.36 -3.40
C TRP A 667 -14.63 10.52 -4.03
N MET A 668 -15.93 10.59 -3.75
CA MET A 668 -16.85 11.57 -4.32
C MET A 668 -16.96 12.84 -3.47
N SER A 669 -17.76 13.78 -3.95
CA SER A 669 -17.99 15.06 -3.29
C SER A 669 -18.62 14.89 -1.91
N ASP A 670 -18.30 15.82 -1.00
CA ASP A 670 -18.85 15.78 0.37
C ASP A 670 -20.39 15.85 0.38
N SER A 671 -20.99 16.41 -0.68
CA SER A 671 -22.45 16.45 -0.84
C SER A 671 -23.04 15.07 -1.06
N ILE A 672 -22.40 14.23 -1.86
CA ILE A 672 -22.86 12.85 -2.08
C ILE A 672 -22.61 12.02 -0.82
N ALA A 673 -21.43 12.14 -0.21
CA ALA A 673 -21.10 11.43 1.03
C ALA A 673 -22.10 11.77 2.15
N LYS A 674 -22.38 13.06 2.39
CA LYS A 674 -23.38 13.49 3.38
C LYS A 674 -24.80 13.04 3.04
N SER A 675 -25.19 13.10 1.76
CA SER A 675 -26.51 12.61 1.34
C SER A 675 -26.65 11.13 1.68
N PHE A 676 -25.64 10.31 1.39
CA PHE A 676 -25.65 8.89 1.71
C PHE A 676 -25.67 8.61 3.21
N GLU A 677 -24.95 9.39 4.03
CA GLU A 677 -25.02 9.30 5.49
C GLU A 677 -26.44 9.53 6.03
N HIS A 678 -27.16 10.50 5.46
CA HIS A 678 -28.50 10.90 5.88
C HIS A 678 -29.62 10.03 5.31
N THR A 679 -29.68 9.84 3.99
CA THR A 679 -30.78 9.15 3.30
C THR A 679 -30.51 7.67 3.07
N ARG A 680 -29.25 7.22 3.16
CA ARG A 680 -28.79 5.87 2.76
C ARG A 680 -29.04 5.51 1.29
N ASP A 681 -29.38 6.50 0.48
CA ASP A 681 -29.57 6.34 -0.97
C ASP A 681 -28.26 6.61 -1.71
N ASN A 682 -27.86 5.67 -2.57
CA ASN A 682 -26.69 5.82 -3.43
C ASN A 682 -27.04 6.69 -4.64
N ALA A 683 -26.23 7.72 -4.93
CA ALA A 683 -26.46 8.63 -6.06
C ALA A 683 -26.40 7.94 -7.43
N PHE A 684 -25.67 6.83 -7.54
CA PHE A 684 -25.52 6.04 -8.77
C PHE A 684 -26.45 4.82 -8.81
N LEU A 685 -27.45 4.76 -7.94
CA LEU A 685 -28.59 3.86 -8.12
C LEU A 685 -29.58 4.48 -9.11
N LEU A 686 -29.27 4.32 -10.40
CA LEU A 686 -29.99 4.93 -11.51
C LEU A 686 -31.38 4.31 -11.69
N LYS A 687 -32.41 5.14 -11.83
CA LYS A 687 -33.80 4.75 -12.08
C LYS A 687 -34.22 5.06 -13.52
N HIS A 688 -33.74 6.16 -14.10
CA HIS A 688 -34.16 6.63 -15.42
C HIS A 688 -33.18 6.26 -16.53
N VAL A 689 -31.90 6.06 -16.20
CA VAL A 689 -30.88 5.63 -17.16
C VAL A 689 -30.81 4.11 -17.24
N THR A 690 -31.04 3.58 -18.45
CA THR A 690 -30.93 2.14 -18.75
C THR A 690 -29.53 1.83 -19.29
N LEU A 691 -28.89 0.81 -18.72
CA LEU A 691 -27.54 0.36 -19.10
C LEU A 691 -27.64 -0.65 -20.23
N LEU A 692 -26.89 -0.45 -21.31
CA LEU A 692 -26.81 -1.35 -22.46
C LEU A 692 -25.36 -1.74 -22.73
N ILE A 693 -25.15 -2.98 -23.14
CA ILE A 693 -23.81 -3.52 -23.47
C ILE A 693 -23.67 -3.71 -24.98
N ASN A 694 -24.78 -3.94 -25.68
CA ASN A 694 -24.83 -4.26 -27.10
C ASN A 694 -25.70 -3.29 -27.90
N LYS A 695 -25.24 -2.89 -29.08
CA LYS A 695 -26.04 -2.09 -30.01
C LYS A 695 -27.33 -2.79 -30.44
N SER A 696 -27.32 -4.12 -30.57
CA SER A 696 -28.52 -4.88 -30.94
C SER A 696 -29.67 -4.76 -29.95
N GLU A 697 -29.41 -4.43 -28.67
CA GLU A 697 -30.46 -4.14 -27.70
C GLU A 697 -31.09 -2.78 -27.98
N LEU A 698 -30.30 -1.78 -28.36
CA LEU A 698 -30.79 -0.46 -28.77
C LEU A 698 -31.68 -0.55 -30.02
N GLU A 699 -31.35 -1.43 -30.97
CA GLU A 699 -32.11 -1.66 -32.20
C GLU A 699 -33.48 -2.33 -31.96
N LYS A 700 -33.63 -3.12 -30.89
CA LYS A 700 -34.91 -3.75 -30.52
C LYS A 700 -35.92 -2.75 -29.94
N ILE A 701 -35.45 -1.58 -29.51
CA ILE A 701 -36.26 -0.57 -28.84
C ILE A 701 -37.03 0.22 -29.91
N PRO A 702 -38.35 0.48 -29.73
CA PRO A 702 -39.16 1.22 -30.69
C PRO A 702 -38.54 2.55 -31.13
N ASP A 703 -38.79 2.90 -32.38
CA ASP A 703 -38.30 4.16 -32.93
C ASP A 703 -39.06 5.35 -32.34
N GLY A 704 -38.33 6.38 -31.91
CA GLY A 704 -38.87 7.50 -31.14
C GLY A 704 -37.79 8.35 -30.46
N PRO A 705 -38.19 9.42 -29.75
CA PRO A 705 -37.27 10.37 -29.13
C PRO A 705 -36.59 9.71 -27.93
N LYS A 706 -35.26 9.66 -27.97
CA LYS A 706 -34.42 9.00 -26.97
C LYS A 706 -33.07 9.70 -26.83
N VAL A 707 -32.46 9.57 -25.66
CA VAL A 707 -31.11 10.06 -25.37
C VAL A 707 -30.16 8.87 -25.27
N VAL A 708 -29.08 8.87 -26.03
CA VAL A 708 -28.06 7.81 -25.98
C VAL A 708 -26.70 8.42 -25.67
N LEU A 709 -26.15 8.05 -24.51
CA LEU A 709 -24.76 8.26 -24.14
C LEU A 709 -23.97 7.05 -24.62
N ALA A 710 -23.08 7.23 -25.59
CA ALA A 710 -22.35 6.13 -26.21
C ALA A 710 -20.83 6.28 -26.01
N SER A 711 -20.11 5.16 -25.91
CA SER A 711 -18.65 5.18 -25.75
C SER A 711 -17.95 5.79 -26.97
N MET A 712 -16.75 6.33 -26.73
CA MET A 712 -15.83 6.93 -27.69
C MET A 712 -16.24 8.33 -28.19
N GLY A 713 -15.91 9.34 -27.38
CA GLY A 713 -16.12 10.76 -27.71
C GLY A 713 -15.37 11.28 -28.96
N SER A 714 -14.37 10.55 -29.47
CA SER A 714 -13.64 10.93 -30.69
C SER A 714 -14.43 10.70 -31.98
N LEU A 715 -15.50 9.89 -31.95
CA LEU A 715 -16.23 9.41 -33.12
C LEU A 715 -15.33 8.69 -34.15
N GLU A 716 -14.27 8.02 -33.71
CA GLU A 716 -13.43 7.21 -34.61
C GLU A 716 -13.87 5.74 -34.65
N VAL A 717 -14.27 5.22 -33.48
CA VAL A 717 -14.64 3.82 -33.26
C VAL A 717 -15.70 3.74 -32.17
N GLY A 718 -16.18 2.53 -31.88
CA GLY A 718 -17.16 2.29 -30.82
C GLY A 718 -18.57 2.74 -31.18
N PHE A 719 -19.48 2.66 -30.22
CA PHE A 719 -20.90 2.84 -30.48
C PHE A 719 -21.27 4.27 -30.93
N SER A 720 -20.54 5.28 -30.48
CA SER A 720 -20.81 6.67 -30.89
C SER A 720 -20.59 6.87 -32.39
N HIS A 721 -19.58 6.24 -32.97
CA HIS A 721 -19.30 6.31 -34.41
C HIS A 721 -20.46 5.71 -35.22
N ASP A 722 -20.87 4.50 -34.87
CA ASP A 722 -21.93 3.78 -35.61
C ASP A 722 -23.28 4.50 -35.55
N ILE A 723 -23.63 5.01 -34.37
CA ILE A 723 -24.88 5.77 -34.18
C ILE A 723 -24.81 7.12 -34.91
N PHE A 724 -23.65 7.78 -34.91
CA PHE A 724 -23.47 9.03 -35.65
C PHE A 724 -23.73 8.85 -37.14
N VAL A 725 -23.15 7.81 -37.76
CA VAL A 725 -23.34 7.53 -39.20
C VAL A 725 -24.82 7.32 -39.54
N GLU A 726 -25.57 6.63 -38.68
CA GLU A 726 -27.01 6.39 -38.87
C GLU A 726 -27.86 7.65 -38.66
N TRP A 727 -27.53 8.48 -37.68
CA TRP A 727 -28.40 9.58 -37.22
C TRP A 727 -28.06 10.93 -37.85
N ALA A 728 -26.87 11.08 -38.43
CA ALA A 728 -26.38 12.36 -38.95
C ALA A 728 -27.21 12.93 -40.10
N ALA A 729 -27.88 12.07 -40.88
CA ALA A 729 -28.67 12.47 -42.05
C ALA A 729 -30.04 13.08 -41.71
N ASP A 730 -30.53 12.92 -40.48
CA ASP A 730 -31.83 13.46 -40.05
C ASP A 730 -31.67 14.83 -39.40
N THR A 731 -32.43 15.82 -39.90
CA THR A 731 -32.45 17.20 -39.39
C THR A 731 -33.06 17.33 -38.00
N LYS A 732 -33.86 16.36 -37.54
CA LYS A 732 -34.44 16.38 -36.19
C LYS A 732 -33.45 15.99 -35.11
N ASN A 733 -32.40 15.26 -35.47
CA ASN A 733 -31.46 14.71 -34.51
C ASN A 733 -30.46 15.76 -34.03
N LEU A 734 -29.93 15.53 -32.84
CA LEU A 734 -28.89 16.35 -32.21
C LEU A 734 -27.71 15.47 -31.83
N VAL A 735 -26.52 15.88 -32.24
CA VAL A 735 -25.25 15.35 -31.72
C VAL A 735 -24.67 16.43 -30.81
N LEU A 736 -24.59 16.12 -29.52
CA LEU A 736 -24.12 17.05 -28.49
C LEU A 736 -22.77 16.57 -27.97
N PHE A 737 -21.73 17.32 -28.32
CA PHE A 737 -20.37 17.08 -27.83
C PHE A 737 -20.16 17.74 -26.47
N THR A 738 -19.76 16.93 -25.49
CA THR A 738 -19.50 17.39 -24.12
C THR A 738 -18.02 17.68 -23.86
N GLU A 739 -17.15 17.29 -24.78
CA GLU A 739 -15.71 17.48 -24.72
C GLU A 739 -15.16 17.93 -26.07
N ARG A 740 -14.05 18.68 -26.04
CA ARG A 740 -13.33 19.07 -27.25
C ARG A 740 -12.64 17.85 -27.85
N GLY A 741 -12.97 17.57 -29.11
CA GLY A 741 -12.33 16.49 -29.85
C GLY A 741 -10.82 16.69 -29.95
N GLN A 742 -10.07 15.60 -29.90
CA GLN A 742 -8.62 15.63 -30.09
C GLN A 742 -8.28 16.04 -31.53
N PHE A 743 -7.10 16.61 -31.75
CA PHE A 743 -6.67 16.93 -33.11
C PHE A 743 -6.74 15.72 -34.04
N ALA A 744 -7.03 15.97 -35.32
CA ALA A 744 -7.22 14.97 -36.36
C ALA A 744 -8.41 14.00 -36.19
N THR A 745 -9.26 14.12 -35.16
CA THR A 745 -10.44 13.26 -35.00
C THR A 745 -11.68 13.77 -35.75
N LEU A 746 -12.59 12.85 -36.09
CA LEU A 746 -13.91 13.16 -36.65
C LEU A 746 -14.69 14.12 -35.77
N ALA A 747 -14.72 13.90 -34.45
CA ALA A 747 -15.36 14.81 -33.50
C ALA A 747 -14.78 16.24 -33.61
N ARG A 748 -13.46 16.39 -33.72
CA ARG A 748 -12.81 17.70 -33.86
C ARG A 748 -13.13 18.38 -35.19
N MET A 749 -13.21 17.62 -36.28
CA MET A 749 -13.65 18.16 -37.58
C MET A 749 -15.11 18.64 -37.53
N LEU A 750 -15.99 17.89 -36.88
CA LEU A 750 -17.41 18.24 -36.72
C LEU A 750 -17.66 19.43 -35.77
N GLN A 751 -16.72 19.70 -34.86
CA GLN A 751 -16.75 20.87 -33.98
C GLN A 751 -16.22 22.16 -34.63
N SER A 752 -15.70 22.09 -35.86
CA SER A 752 -15.23 23.29 -36.58
C SER A 752 -16.40 24.20 -36.99
N ASP A 753 -16.15 25.50 -37.08
CA ASP A 753 -17.16 26.50 -37.49
C ASP A 753 -16.78 27.12 -38.86
N PRO A 754 -17.60 26.95 -39.92
CA PRO A 754 -18.80 26.13 -39.99
C PRO A 754 -18.49 24.62 -40.11
N PRO A 755 -19.36 23.73 -39.59
CA PRO A 755 -19.13 22.29 -39.68
C PRO A 755 -19.26 21.77 -41.11
N PRO A 756 -18.55 20.68 -41.46
CA PRO A 756 -18.61 20.10 -42.80
C PRO A 756 -19.99 19.51 -43.10
N LYS A 757 -20.54 19.83 -44.29
CA LYS A 757 -21.85 19.33 -44.74
C LYS A 757 -21.85 17.85 -45.14
N ALA A 758 -20.69 17.32 -45.49
CA ALA A 758 -20.50 15.91 -45.83
C ALA A 758 -19.13 15.47 -45.36
N VAL A 759 -19.05 14.27 -44.79
CA VAL A 759 -17.81 13.69 -44.30
C VAL A 759 -17.68 12.27 -44.85
N LYS A 760 -16.48 11.90 -45.29
CA LYS A 760 -16.16 10.52 -45.66
C LYS A 760 -15.80 9.76 -44.40
N VAL A 761 -16.49 8.66 -44.17
CA VAL A 761 -16.36 7.84 -42.97
C VAL A 761 -16.19 6.39 -43.41
N THR A 762 -15.26 5.68 -42.77
CA THR A 762 -15.03 4.25 -43.03
C THR A 762 -15.87 3.44 -42.07
N MET A 763 -16.81 2.67 -42.61
CA MET A 763 -17.63 1.76 -41.85
C MET A 763 -17.06 0.35 -41.91
N SER A 764 -16.58 -0.13 -40.77
CA SER A 764 -16.01 -1.46 -40.61
C SER A 764 -16.88 -2.31 -39.69
N LYS A 765 -17.08 -3.57 -40.06
CA LYS A 765 -17.81 -4.54 -39.23
C LYS A 765 -17.12 -5.89 -39.27
N ARG A 766 -16.95 -6.50 -38.09
CA ARG A 766 -16.51 -7.89 -37.96
C ARG A 766 -17.69 -8.82 -38.25
N ILE A 767 -17.48 -9.76 -39.17
CA ILE A 767 -18.45 -10.77 -39.59
C ILE A 767 -17.85 -12.17 -39.42
N PRO A 768 -18.63 -13.17 -38.95
CA PRO A 768 -18.15 -14.54 -38.85
C PRO A 768 -17.82 -15.12 -40.23
N LEU A 769 -16.82 -15.99 -40.30
CA LEU A 769 -16.47 -16.74 -41.51
C LEU A 769 -17.55 -17.79 -41.78
N VAL A 770 -17.96 -17.96 -43.04
CA VAL A 770 -19.00 -18.91 -43.44
C VAL A 770 -18.57 -19.66 -44.70
N GLY A 771 -18.91 -20.95 -44.80
CA GLY A 771 -18.71 -21.76 -46.01
C GLY A 771 -17.24 -22.11 -46.25
N GLU A 772 -16.76 -21.88 -47.48
CA GLU A 772 -15.38 -22.21 -47.90
C GLU A 772 -14.31 -21.47 -47.09
N GLU A 773 -14.57 -20.22 -46.67
CA GLU A 773 -13.64 -19.43 -45.87
C GLU A 773 -13.42 -20.03 -44.47
N LEU A 774 -14.48 -20.58 -43.87
CA LEU A 774 -14.41 -21.27 -42.58
C LEU A 774 -13.63 -22.57 -42.70
N ALA A 775 -13.91 -23.36 -43.74
CA ALA A 775 -13.20 -24.62 -43.99
C ALA A 775 -11.69 -24.39 -44.22
N ALA A 776 -11.33 -23.36 -45.00
CA ALA A 776 -9.94 -22.98 -45.22
C ALA A 776 -9.25 -22.51 -43.94
N TYR A 777 -9.96 -21.75 -43.09
CA TYR A 777 -9.44 -21.32 -41.79
C TYR A 777 -9.21 -22.51 -40.85
N GLU A 778 -10.15 -23.43 -40.75
CA GLU A 778 -10.03 -24.65 -39.92
C GLU A 778 -8.88 -25.56 -40.40
N GLU A 779 -8.72 -25.71 -41.71
CA GLU A 779 -7.62 -26.46 -42.31
C GLU A 779 -6.25 -25.82 -41.98
N GLU A 780 -6.15 -24.50 -42.12
CA GLU A 780 -4.94 -23.74 -41.79
C GLU A 780 -4.62 -23.77 -40.29
N GLN A 781 -5.63 -23.67 -39.42
CA GLN A 781 -5.45 -23.84 -37.97
C GLN A 781 -4.98 -25.25 -37.62
N ASN A 782 -5.54 -26.28 -38.25
CA ASN A 782 -5.10 -27.65 -38.07
C ASN A 782 -3.66 -27.86 -38.58
N ARG A 783 -3.27 -27.18 -39.66
CA ARG A 783 -1.87 -27.19 -40.14
C ARG A 783 -0.94 -26.55 -39.13
N LYS A 784 -1.29 -25.35 -38.60
CA LYS A 784 -0.50 -24.66 -37.58
C LYS A 784 -0.38 -25.48 -36.29
N ARG A 785 -1.48 -26.06 -35.79
CA ARG A 785 -1.46 -26.95 -34.62
C ARG A 785 -0.55 -28.17 -34.82
N LYS A 786 -0.57 -28.77 -36.02
CA LYS A 786 0.34 -29.88 -36.36
C LYS A 786 1.80 -29.43 -36.39
N GLU A 787 2.09 -28.26 -36.94
CA GLU A 787 3.45 -27.67 -36.96
C GLU A 787 3.94 -27.29 -35.56
N GLU A 788 3.09 -26.72 -34.71
CA GLU A 788 3.39 -26.39 -33.31
C GLU A 788 3.61 -27.64 -32.47
N ALA A 789 2.78 -28.67 -32.63
CA ALA A 789 2.97 -29.97 -31.99
C ALA A 789 4.31 -30.61 -32.42
N LEU A 790 4.63 -30.54 -33.73
CA LEU A 790 5.92 -31.03 -34.25
C LEU A 790 7.10 -30.24 -33.65
N LYS A 791 7.01 -28.91 -33.57
CA LYS A 791 8.02 -28.06 -32.93
C LYS A 791 8.16 -28.36 -31.45
N ALA A 792 7.06 -28.54 -30.71
CA ALA A 792 7.09 -28.90 -29.29
C ALA A 792 7.74 -30.28 -29.07
N THR A 793 7.49 -31.24 -29.96
CA THR A 793 8.19 -32.54 -29.92
C THR A 793 9.67 -32.41 -30.25
N LEU A 794 10.06 -31.56 -31.21
CA LEU A 794 11.46 -31.31 -31.56
C LEU A 794 12.21 -30.59 -30.43
N VAL A 795 11.58 -29.64 -29.74
CA VAL A 795 12.15 -28.97 -28.56
C VAL A 795 12.34 -29.97 -27.42
N LYS A 796 11.36 -30.86 -27.16
CA LYS A 796 11.53 -31.96 -26.20
C LYS A 796 12.66 -32.92 -26.61
N GLU A 797 12.83 -33.22 -27.90
CA GLU A 797 13.94 -34.03 -28.41
C GLU A 797 15.30 -33.32 -28.31
N GLU A 798 15.35 -32.01 -28.49
CA GLU A 798 16.57 -31.20 -28.31
C GLU A 798 16.95 -31.05 -26.85
N GLU A 799 15.99 -30.84 -25.94
CA GLU A 799 16.22 -30.82 -24.49
C GLU A 799 16.73 -32.17 -23.97
N THR A 800 16.22 -33.28 -24.52
CA THR A 800 16.72 -34.64 -24.20
C THR A 800 18.06 -34.96 -24.85
N LYS A 801 18.39 -34.41 -26.03
CA LYS A 801 19.74 -34.53 -26.63
C LYS A 801 20.78 -33.64 -25.94
N ALA A 802 20.38 -32.46 -25.47
CA ALA A 802 21.26 -31.57 -24.72
C ALA A 802 21.70 -32.19 -23.39
N SER A 803 20.80 -32.91 -22.70
CA SER A 803 21.14 -33.66 -21.49
C SER A 803 22.04 -34.89 -21.76
N LEU A 804 21.88 -35.56 -22.91
CA LEU A 804 22.75 -36.67 -23.34
C LEU A 804 24.15 -36.23 -23.84
N SER A 805 24.28 -35.00 -24.33
CA SER A 805 25.56 -34.48 -24.87
C SER A 805 26.58 -34.08 -23.79
N ALA A 806 26.17 -33.95 -22.52
CA ALA A 806 27.06 -33.63 -21.42
C ALA A 806 27.84 -34.84 -20.85
N GLU A 807 27.49 -36.08 -21.22
CA GLU A 807 28.10 -37.31 -20.68
C GLU A 807 29.08 -38.04 -21.62
N LEU A 808 29.24 -37.60 -22.88
CA LEU A 808 30.13 -38.27 -23.85
C LEU A 808 31.37 -37.43 -24.17
N ALA A 809 32.29 -37.36 -23.21
CA ALA A 809 33.64 -36.86 -23.44
C ALA A 809 34.74 -37.67 -22.72
N VAL A 810 34.69 -39.02 -22.76
CA VAL A 810 35.88 -39.88 -22.58
C VAL A 810 35.71 -41.22 -23.33
N GLY A 811 36.55 -41.47 -24.34
CA GLY A 811 37.11 -42.81 -24.64
C GLY A 811 36.50 -43.70 -25.74
N ASP A 812 36.98 -43.52 -26.97
CA ASP A 812 37.46 -44.49 -27.99
C ASP A 812 36.69 -45.79 -28.42
N PRO A 813 36.92 -46.27 -29.67
CA PRO A 813 35.87 -46.77 -30.56
C PRO A 813 35.88 -48.29 -30.80
N MET A 814 34.75 -48.89 -31.18
CA MET A 814 34.74 -50.17 -31.91
C MET A 814 33.48 -50.38 -32.78
N VAL A 815 33.70 -50.33 -34.09
CA VAL A 815 33.32 -51.27 -35.16
C VAL A 815 31.90 -51.89 -35.18
N ILE A 816 31.10 -51.41 -36.14
CA ILE A 816 30.32 -52.12 -37.19
C ILE A 816 29.57 -53.41 -36.78
N ASP A 817 28.23 -53.43 -36.85
CA ASP A 817 27.57 -54.04 -38.02
C ASP A 817 26.08 -53.68 -38.18
N ALA A 818 25.71 -53.53 -39.45
CA ALA A 818 24.40 -53.20 -39.97
C ALA A 818 23.45 -54.41 -39.89
N ASN A 819 22.14 -54.18 -39.73
CA ASN A 819 21.15 -54.47 -40.79
C ASN A 819 19.70 -54.36 -40.29
N ILE A 820 18.94 -53.53 -41.00
CA ILE A 820 17.71 -53.92 -41.73
C ILE A 820 16.60 -54.59 -40.88
N LYS A 821 15.51 -53.86 -40.62
CA LYS A 821 14.21 -53.91 -41.35
C LYS A 821 13.08 -53.37 -40.45
N GLN A 822 12.55 -52.22 -40.84
CA GLN A 822 11.10 -51.97 -40.85
C GLN A 822 10.40 -53.00 -41.78
N PRO A 823 9.06 -53.08 -41.90
CA PRO A 823 7.98 -52.27 -41.28
C PRO A 823 6.77 -53.13 -40.83
N SER A 824 5.68 -52.42 -40.51
CA SER A 824 4.27 -52.80 -40.80
C SER A 824 3.67 -53.85 -39.86
N SER A 825 2.40 -53.81 -39.46
CA SER A 825 1.27 -52.93 -39.75
C SER A 825 0.06 -53.45 -38.98
N ASN A 826 -0.89 -52.55 -38.76
CA ASN A 826 -2.34 -52.76 -38.79
C ASN A 826 -3.08 -53.42 -37.62
N ALA A 827 -4.24 -52.77 -37.41
CA ALA A 827 -5.53 -53.29 -36.97
C ALA A 827 -5.67 -53.55 -35.46
N ALA A 828 -6.35 -52.67 -34.73
CA ALA A 828 -7.81 -52.44 -34.69
C ALA A 828 -8.48 -53.29 -33.60
N GLY A 829 -9.19 -52.60 -32.71
CA GLY A 829 -10.42 -53.12 -32.11
C GLY A 829 -10.40 -53.48 -30.62
N PHE A 830 -11.11 -52.63 -29.87
CA PHE A 830 -12.03 -52.96 -28.77
C PHE A 830 -11.51 -53.30 -27.35
N GLN A 831 -11.77 -52.33 -26.47
CA GLN A 831 -12.51 -52.39 -25.19
C GLN A 831 -11.97 -53.16 -23.97
N HIS A 832 -11.76 -52.35 -22.90
CA HIS A 832 -12.10 -52.53 -21.48
C HIS A 832 -11.41 -53.62 -20.63
N GLY A 833 -10.80 -53.18 -19.51
CA GLY A 833 -10.93 -53.88 -18.22
C GLY A 833 -9.65 -54.34 -17.52
N ALA A 834 -9.23 -53.54 -16.52
CA ALA A 834 -8.50 -53.82 -15.29
C ALA A 834 -7.93 -55.24 -14.97
N PHE A 835 -6.63 -55.23 -14.60
CA PHE A 835 -5.91 -56.02 -13.55
C PHE A 835 -6.05 -57.55 -13.48
N ARG A 836 -4.96 -58.29 -13.80
CA ARG A 836 -4.02 -58.98 -12.85
C ARG A 836 -3.13 -60.05 -13.52
N ASP A 837 -1.84 -60.00 -13.20
CA ASP A 837 -0.83 -61.04 -12.92
C ASP A 837 -0.86 -62.41 -13.65
N VAL A 838 0.25 -62.74 -14.32
CA VAL A 838 0.84 -64.10 -14.31
C VAL A 838 2.37 -64.02 -14.24
N PHE A 839 2.92 -64.54 -13.14
CA PHE A 839 4.32 -64.91 -12.92
C PHE A 839 4.72 -66.15 -13.73
N ILE A 840 5.95 -66.18 -14.26
CA ILE A 840 6.89 -67.34 -14.31
C ILE A 840 8.30 -66.74 -14.39
N ASP A 841 9.41 -67.26 -13.87
CA ASP A 841 9.83 -68.07 -12.71
C ASP A 841 11.36 -68.25 -12.94
N GLY A 842 12.16 -68.21 -11.87
CA GLY A 842 13.52 -68.77 -11.83
C GLY A 842 14.69 -67.96 -12.40
N PHE A 843 15.39 -67.19 -11.55
CA PHE A 843 16.79 -67.47 -11.15
C PHE A 843 17.25 -66.54 -10.00
N VAL A 844 17.82 -67.15 -8.96
CA VAL A 844 18.29 -66.53 -7.70
C VAL A 844 19.72 -65.96 -7.89
N PRO A 845 20.09 -64.81 -7.27
CA PRO A 845 21.28 -64.02 -7.63
C PRO A 845 22.55 -64.37 -6.80
N PRO A 846 23.78 -64.03 -7.27
CA PRO A 846 24.99 -64.00 -6.45
C PRO A 846 25.20 -62.64 -5.74
N PRO A 847 26.02 -62.59 -4.67
CA PRO A 847 25.98 -61.53 -3.66
C PRO A 847 26.93 -60.37 -4.02
N SER A 848 26.41 -59.31 -4.64
CA SER A 848 26.98 -57.93 -4.58
C SER A 848 26.15 -56.89 -5.35
N SER A 849 24.80 -56.94 -5.25
CA SER A 849 23.92 -55.91 -5.83
C SER A 849 23.06 -55.24 -4.76
N ALA A 850 23.41 -54.02 -4.41
CA ALA A 850 22.50 -53.07 -3.78
C ALA A 850 22.72 -51.69 -4.42
N GLY A 851 22.06 -51.49 -5.56
CA GLY A 851 21.82 -50.20 -6.20
C GLY A 851 20.51 -50.32 -6.98
N PRO A 852 19.56 -49.38 -6.87
CA PRO A 852 18.23 -49.55 -7.42
C PRO A 852 18.23 -49.55 -8.96
N MET A 853 17.37 -50.41 -9.52
CA MET A 853 17.25 -50.81 -10.93
C MET A 853 16.54 -49.77 -11.83
N PHE A 854 16.28 -48.56 -11.32
CA PHE A 854 15.70 -47.46 -12.11
C PHE A 854 16.46 -46.17 -11.83
N PRO A 855 16.58 -45.25 -12.82
CA PRO A 855 17.11 -43.92 -12.57
C PRO A 855 16.28 -43.27 -11.46
N PHE A 856 16.92 -42.95 -10.34
CA PHE A 856 16.34 -42.10 -9.33
C PHE A 856 16.34 -40.69 -9.90
N TYR A 857 15.18 -40.25 -10.37
CA TYR A 857 14.92 -38.83 -10.57
C TYR A 857 14.64 -38.25 -9.19
N ASP A 858 15.46 -37.29 -8.78
CA ASP A 858 15.20 -36.53 -7.57
C ASP A 858 13.96 -35.67 -7.85
N ASN A 859 12.79 -36.15 -7.42
CA ASN A 859 11.57 -35.37 -7.45
C ASN A 859 11.72 -34.29 -6.37
N SER A 860 12.36 -33.18 -6.72
CA SER A 860 12.16 -31.94 -5.98
C SER A 860 10.74 -31.47 -6.29
N SER A 861 9.76 -32.05 -5.60
CA SER A 861 8.43 -31.47 -5.49
C SER A 861 8.63 -30.03 -5.02
N GLU A 862 8.29 -29.04 -5.83
CA GLU A 862 8.18 -27.68 -5.33
C GLU A 862 6.96 -27.65 -4.39
N TRP A 863 7.24 -27.32 -3.13
CA TRP A 863 6.24 -27.20 -2.09
C TRP A 863 5.70 -25.78 -2.18
N ASP A 864 4.38 -25.61 -2.15
CA ASP A 864 3.81 -24.30 -1.87
C ASP A 864 3.98 -23.94 -0.38
N ASP A 865 3.71 -22.68 -0.02
CA ASP A 865 3.81 -22.17 1.35
C ASP A 865 2.85 -22.87 2.35
N PHE A 866 1.99 -23.80 1.88
CA PHE A 866 1.06 -24.58 2.68
C PHE A 866 1.38 -26.09 2.73
N GLY A 867 2.40 -26.53 2.01
CA GLY A 867 2.95 -27.88 2.04
C GLY A 867 2.20 -28.90 1.18
N GLU A 868 1.45 -28.46 0.18
CA GLU A 868 0.88 -29.35 -0.83
C GLU A 868 1.88 -29.58 -1.98
N VAL A 869 1.89 -30.81 -2.48
CA VAL A 869 2.72 -31.22 -3.61
C VAL A 869 2.01 -30.77 -4.87
N ILE A 870 2.56 -29.77 -5.56
CA ILE A 870 2.01 -29.30 -6.83
C ILE A 870 2.26 -30.39 -7.88
N ASN A 871 1.21 -31.09 -8.29
CA ASN A 871 1.25 -32.03 -9.41
C ASN A 871 0.79 -31.31 -10.69
N PRO A 872 1.64 -31.10 -11.70
CA PRO A 872 1.30 -30.33 -12.89
C PRO A 872 0.10 -30.90 -13.68
N ASP A 873 -0.14 -32.20 -13.57
CA ASP A 873 -1.20 -32.91 -14.29
C ASP A 873 -2.60 -32.65 -13.73
N ASP A 874 -2.73 -32.18 -12.49
CA ASP A 874 -4.03 -31.85 -11.87
C ASP A 874 -4.62 -30.52 -12.38
N TYR A 875 -3.80 -29.73 -13.09
CA TYR A 875 -4.17 -28.41 -13.65
C TYR A 875 -4.41 -28.45 -15.17
N ILE A 876 -4.29 -29.62 -15.81
CA ILE A 876 -4.63 -29.80 -17.22
C ILE A 876 -6.11 -30.14 -17.33
N ILE A 877 -6.93 -29.13 -17.60
CA ILE A 877 -8.35 -29.32 -17.93
C ILE A 877 -8.42 -30.08 -19.26
N LYS A 878 -9.04 -31.26 -19.26
CA LYS A 878 -9.38 -31.96 -20.51
C LYS A 878 -10.58 -31.26 -21.14
N ASP A 879 -10.46 -30.91 -22.41
CA ASP A 879 -11.42 -30.11 -23.19
C ASP A 879 -12.87 -30.69 -23.25
N GLU A 880 -13.11 -31.91 -22.76
CA GLU A 880 -14.41 -32.60 -22.89
C GLU A 880 -15.39 -32.36 -21.72
N ASP A 881 -14.97 -31.77 -20.60
CA ASP A 881 -15.82 -31.58 -19.41
C ASP A 881 -16.44 -30.16 -19.27
N MET A 882 -16.33 -29.30 -20.30
CA MET A 882 -16.75 -27.89 -20.21
C MET A 882 -18.26 -27.64 -20.39
N ASP A 883 -19.07 -28.66 -20.70
CA ASP A 883 -20.48 -28.46 -21.07
C ASP A 883 -21.50 -28.71 -19.95
N GLN A 884 -21.14 -29.32 -18.81
CA GLN A 884 -22.15 -29.63 -17.76
C GLN A 884 -21.60 -29.63 -16.32
N ALA A 885 -21.28 -28.47 -15.75
CA ALA A 885 -21.25 -28.33 -14.28
C ALA A 885 -21.30 -26.86 -13.83
N SER A 886 -22.52 -26.36 -13.63
CA SER A 886 -22.79 -25.17 -12.79
C SER A 886 -22.67 -25.54 -11.30
N MET A 887 -21.69 -24.97 -10.58
CA MET A 887 -21.68 -24.90 -9.11
C MET A 887 -21.22 -23.50 -8.65
N PRO A 888 -21.93 -22.85 -7.70
CA PRO A 888 -21.69 -21.47 -7.31
C PRO A 888 -20.51 -21.39 -6.33
N VAL A 889 -19.45 -20.69 -6.71
CA VAL A 889 -18.35 -20.33 -5.80
C VAL A 889 -18.58 -18.93 -5.29
N ASP A 890 -18.67 -18.84 -3.97
CA ASP A 890 -19.07 -17.68 -3.17
C ASP A 890 -17.96 -16.61 -3.13
N GLY A 891 -18.29 -15.41 -3.61
CA GLY A 891 -17.83 -14.12 -3.11
C GLY A 891 -16.34 -13.77 -3.08
N ASP A 892 -15.73 -13.52 -4.23
CA ASP A 892 -14.60 -12.59 -4.33
C ASP A 892 -14.83 -11.62 -5.51
N LEU A 893 -15.00 -10.34 -5.20
CA LEU A 893 -15.27 -9.23 -6.14
C LEU A 893 -13.98 -8.82 -6.88
N ASN A 894 -13.29 -9.81 -7.46
CA ASN A 894 -12.20 -9.58 -8.39
C ASN A 894 -12.77 -9.51 -9.80
N GLY A 895 -12.97 -8.29 -10.31
CA GLY A 895 -12.84 -7.95 -11.74
C GLY A 895 -13.54 -8.83 -12.77
N LYS A 896 -14.57 -9.60 -12.41
CA LYS A 896 -15.33 -10.39 -13.38
C LYS A 896 -16.12 -9.42 -14.25
N LEU A 897 -15.63 -9.23 -15.48
CA LEU A 897 -16.41 -8.67 -16.58
C LEU A 897 -17.80 -9.32 -16.61
N ASP A 898 -18.82 -8.51 -16.86
CA ASP A 898 -20.21 -8.95 -16.96
C ASP A 898 -20.32 -10.15 -17.93
N GLU A 899 -21.17 -11.15 -17.64
CA GLU A 899 -21.29 -12.40 -18.42
C GLU A 899 -21.49 -12.17 -19.93
N ALA A 900 -22.13 -11.06 -20.31
CA ALA A 900 -22.30 -10.61 -21.70
C ALA A 900 -21.04 -9.96 -22.33
N SER A 901 -20.22 -9.28 -21.53
CA SER A 901 -18.92 -8.74 -21.97
C SER A 901 -17.89 -9.87 -22.04
N ALA A 902 -17.94 -10.79 -21.08
CA ALA A 902 -17.17 -12.03 -21.09
C ALA A 902 -17.51 -12.90 -22.31
N SER A 903 -18.78 -13.01 -22.70
CA SER A 903 -19.16 -13.76 -23.90
C SER A 903 -18.68 -13.13 -25.21
N LEU A 904 -18.62 -11.79 -25.31
CA LEU A 904 -17.97 -11.09 -26.44
C LEU A 904 -16.44 -11.28 -26.47
N ILE A 905 -15.83 -11.44 -25.30
CA ILE A 905 -14.39 -11.69 -25.15
C ILE A 905 -14.07 -13.15 -25.50
N LEU A 906 -14.93 -14.08 -25.10
CA LEU A 906 -14.84 -15.52 -25.31
C LEU A 906 -15.46 -15.99 -26.64
N ASP A 907 -16.00 -15.06 -27.45
CA ASP A 907 -16.46 -15.37 -28.80
C ASP A 907 -15.25 -15.71 -29.67
N THR A 908 -14.94 -17.00 -29.71
CA THR A 908 -13.87 -17.60 -30.52
C THR A 908 -14.33 -17.86 -31.95
N THR A 909 -15.54 -17.43 -32.33
CA THR A 909 -16.00 -17.63 -33.70
C THR A 909 -15.04 -16.95 -34.67
N PRO A 910 -14.48 -17.72 -35.62
CA PRO A 910 -13.53 -17.16 -36.55
C PRO A 910 -14.25 -16.14 -37.42
N SER A 911 -13.68 -14.94 -37.50
CA SER A 911 -14.32 -13.78 -38.10
C SER A 911 -13.32 -12.94 -38.87
N LYS A 912 -13.82 -12.15 -39.82
CA LYS A 912 -13.04 -11.17 -40.59
C LYS A 912 -13.66 -9.79 -40.50
N VAL A 913 -12.83 -8.77 -40.62
CA VAL A 913 -13.29 -7.38 -40.70
C VAL A 913 -13.52 -6.99 -42.16
N VAL A 914 -14.72 -6.49 -42.45
CA VAL A 914 -15.05 -5.90 -43.76
C VAL A 914 -15.23 -4.41 -43.59
N SER A 915 -14.52 -3.61 -44.39
CA SER A 915 -14.59 -2.16 -44.40
C SER A 915 -15.20 -1.63 -45.69
N SER A 916 -15.99 -0.56 -45.57
CA SER A 916 -16.60 0.15 -46.70
C SER A 916 -16.54 1.66 -46.46
N GLU A 917 -16.17 2.43 -47.47
CA GLU A 917 -16.20 3.89 -47.39
C GLU A 917 -17.60 4.41 -47.69
N GLN A 918 -18.16 5.21 -46.79
CA GLN A 918 -19.45 5.87 -46.96
C GLN A 918 -19.30 7.38 -46.82
N THR A 919 -20.03 8.13 -47.65
CA THR A 919 -20.15 9.59 -47.49
C THR A 919 -21.40 9.90 -46.69
N VAL A 920 -21.22 10.44 -45.49
CA VAL A 920 -22.30 10.81 -44.57
C VAL A 920 -22.62 12.29 -44.76
N TYR A 921 -23.87 12.59 -45.10
CA TYR A 921 -24.35 13.97 -45.18
C TYR A 921 -24.82 14.43 -43.80
N VAL A 922 -24.14 15.42 -43.24
CA VAL A 922 -24.41 15.91 -41.90
C VAL A 922 -25.51 16.98 -41.97
N LYS A 923 -26.73 16.59 -41.63
CA LYS A 923 -27.93 17.45 -41.59
C LYS A 923 -28.47 17.65 -40.18
N CYS A 924 -28.11 16.77 -39.25
CA CYS A 924 -28.45 16.90 -37.83
C CYS A 924 -27.84 18.18 -37.23
N SER A 925 -28.40 18.63 -36.10
CA SER A 925 -27.83 19.73 -35.35
C SER A 925 -26.57 19.24 -34.62
N LEU A 926 -25.47 19.98 -34.75
CA LEU A 926 -24.23 19.74 -34.01
C LEU A 926 -24.06 20.84 -32.97
N VAL A 927 -23.85 20.47 -31.71
CA VAL A 927 -23.63 21.43 -30.62
C VAL A 927 -22.47 20.97 -29.76
N TYR A 928 -21.55 21.87 -29.45
CA TYR A 928 -20.50 21.65 -28.45
C TYR A 928 -20.84 22.43 -27.18
N MET A 929 -20.78 21.76 -26.04
CA MET A 929 -20.92 22.35 -24.71
C MET A 929 -19.81 21.85 -23.81
N ASP A 930 -19.16 22.75 -23.09
CA ASP A 930 -17.97 22.43 -22.30
C ASP A 930 -18.31 21.77 -20.95
N PHE A 931 -18.26 20.43 -20.94
CA PHE A 931 -18.39 19.58 -19.76
C PHE A 931 -17.10 18.81 -19.46
N GLU A 932 -15.94 19.28 -19.96
CA GLU A 932 -14.63 18.64 -19.77
C GLU A 932 -14.20 18.60 -18.29
N GLY A 933 -14.79 19.44 -17.43
CA GLY A 933 -14.46 19.46 -16.00
C GLY A 933 -13.00 19.85 -15.76
N ARG A 934 -12.57 20.98 -16.35
CA ARG A 934 -11.21 21.53 -16.24
C ARG A 934 -11.28 23.02 -15.90
N SER A 935 -10.23 23.54 -15.28
CA SER A 935 -10.14 24.95 -14.93
C SER A 935 -10.10 25.86 -16.17
N ASP A 936 -10.78 27.01 -16.10
CA ASP A 936 -10.74 28.03 -17.15
C ASP A 936 -9.47 28.90 -17.04
N GLY A 937 -9.09 29.57 -18.13
CA GLY A 937 -7.84 30.33 -18.19
C GLY A 937 -7.72 31.45 -17.15
N SER A 938 -8.83 32.07 -16.75
CA SER A 938 -8.83 33.10 -15.69
C SER A 938 -8.51 32.49 -14.33
N SER A 939 -9.09 31.33 -14.03
CA SER A 939 -8.89 30.62 -12.77
C SER A 939 -7.51 29.98 -12.68
N ILE A 940 -7.00 29.38 -13.76
CA ILE A 940 -5.61 28.88 -13.82
C ILE A 940 -4.64 30.00 -13.45
N LYS A 941 -4.77 31.19 -14.06
CA LYS A 941 -3.92 32.35 -13.76
C LYS A 941 -3.99 32.77 -12.28
N LYS A 942 -5.18 32.76 -11.67
CA LYS A 942 -5.35 33.07 -10.23
C LYS A 942 -4.72 32.02 -9.32
N ILE A 943 -4.94 30.74 -9.62
CA ILE A 943 -4.40 29.62 -8.85
C ILE A 943 -2.87 29.64 -8.91
N LEU A 944 -2.29 29.87 -10.10
CA LEU A 944 -0.84 30.02 -10.27
C LEU A 944 -0.29 31.21 -9.48
N GLY A 945 -1.01 32.34 -9.45
CA GLY A 945 -0.66 33.49 -8.60
C GLY A 945 -0.69 33.16 -7.11
N HIS A 946 -1.65 32.35 -6.64
CA HIS A 946 -1.74 31.93 -5.24
C HIS A 946 -0.65 30.92 -4.85
N VAL A 947 -0.47 29.87 -5.65
CA VAL A 947 0.55 28.83 -5.44
C VAL A 947 1.95 29.42 -5.51
N SER A 948 2.18 30.38 -6.41
CA SER A 948 3.44 31.10 -6.62
C SER A 948 4.67 30.18 -6.62
N PRO A 949 4.76 29.23 -7.58
CA PRO A 949 5.88 28.29 -7.65
C PRO A 949 7.20 29.01 -7.93
N LEU A 950 8.32 28.48 -7.44
CA LEU A 950 9.65 29.03 -7.75
C LEU A 950 9.99 28.90 -9.24
N LYS A 951 9.67 27.73 -9.79
CA LYS A 951 9.81 27.41 -11.23
C LYS A 951 8.52 26.78 -11.73
N LEU A 952 8.08 27.21 -12.90
CA LEU A 952 6.86 26.74 -13.54
C LEU A 952 7.21 26.06 -14.87
N VAL A 953 6.74 24.84 -15.08
CA VAL A 953 6.86 24.12 -16.35
C VAL A 953 5.47 23.95 -16.95
N LEU A 954 5.27 24.53 -18.13
CA LEU A 954 4.05 24.41 -18.89
C LEU A 954 4.15 23.23 -19.87
N VAL A 955 3.38 22.20 -19.59
CA VAL A 955 3.19 21.02 -20.43
C VAL A 955 1.83 21.08 -21.09
N HIS A 956 1.62 20.40 -22.22
CA HIS A 956 0.33 20.38 -22.95
C HIS A 956 -0.24 21.75 -23.39
N GLY A 957 -1.25 21.72 -24.26
CA GLY A 957 -1.89 22.91 -24.84
C GLY A 957 -1.40 23.27 -26.23
N SER A 958 -2.15 24.12 -26.93
CA SER A 958 -1.72 24.65 -28.23
C SER A 958 -0.50 25.56 -28.04
N ALA A 959 0.30 25.74 -29.09
CA ALA A 959 1.45 26.65 -29.06
C ALA A 959 1.01 28.08 -28.64
N GLU A 960 -0.11 28.54 -29.18
CA GLU A 960 -0.71 29.83 -28.84
C GLU A 960 -1.12 29.93 -27.36
N ALA A 961 -1.79 28.90 -26.83
CA ALA A 961 -2.26 28.90 -25.44
C ALA A 961 -1.11 28.83 -24.43
N THR A 962 -0.10 28.02 -24.76
CA THR A 962 1.11 27.87 -23.95
C THR A 962 1.89 29.18 -23.88
N GLU A 963 2.09 29.84 -25.03
CA GLU A 963 2.81 31.12 -25.08
C GLU A 963 2.06 32.23 -24.34
N HIS A 964 0.73 32.30 -24.50
CA HIS A 964 -0.09 33.27 -23.77
C HIS A 964 -0.03 33.08 -22.24
N LEU A 965 -0.07 31.83 -21.76
CA LEU A 965 0.06 31.55 -20.33
C LEU A 965 1.48 31.84 -19.83
N LYS A 966 2.50 31.48 -20.62
CA LYS A 966 3.91 31.74 -20.32
C LYS A 966 4.17 33.23 -20.11
N GLN A 967 3.73 34.08 -21.05
CA GLN A 967 3.89 35.53 -20.96
C GLN A 967 3.20 36.11 -19.73
N HIS A 968 2.01 35.61 -19.39
CA HIS A 968 1.30 36.03 -18.18
C HIS A 968 2.06 35.64 -16.90
N CYS A 969 2.58 34.41 -16.84
CA CYS A 969 3.27 33.90 -15.65
C CYS A 969 4.63 34.56 -15.45
N LEU A 970 5.38 34.81 -16.53
CA LEU A 970 6.66 35.55 -16.48
C LEU A 970 6.48 36.96 -15.92
N LYS A 971 5.33 37.58 -16.19
CA LYS A 971 5.03 38.94 -15.74
C LYS A 971 4.50 39.00 -14.31
N ASN A 972 3.67 38.03 -13.90
CA ASN A 972 2.84 38.17 -12.69
C ASN A 972 3.01 37.04 -11.65
N VAL A 973 3.66 35.92 -11.99
CA VAL A 973 3.72 34.72 -11.13
C VAL A 973 5.13 34.40 -10.68
N CYS A 974 6.04 34.09 -11.61
CA CYS A 974 7.43 33.76 -11.27
C CYS A 974 8.38 34.08 -12.43
N PRO A 975 9.66 34.37 -12.12
CA PRO A 975 10.65 34.73 -13.15
C PRO A 975 11.08 33.54 -14.03
N HIS A 976 10.93 32.30 -13.55
CA HIS A 976 11.38 31.09 -14.25
C HIS A 976 10.19 30.27 -14.76
N VAL A 977 9.74 30.57 -15.98
CA VAL A 977 8.67 29.83 -16.66
C VAL A 977 9.20 29.14 -17.91
N TYR A 978 9.09 27.83 -17.94
CA TYR A 978 9.56 26.96 -19.01
C TYR A 978 8.37 26.42 -19.82
N ALA A 979 8.53 26.37 -21.14
CA ALA A 979 7.56 25.77 -22.06
C ALA A 979 8.32 24.92 -23.08
N PRO A 980 8.79 23.72 -22.68
CA PRO A 980 9.61 22.87 -23.54
C PRO A 980 8.90 22.51 -24.85
N GLN A 981 9.67 22.19 -25.88
CA GLN A 981 9.24 21.49 -27.08
C GLN A 981 9.34 19.98 -26.90
N ILE A 982 8.83 19.24 -27.88
CA ILE A 982 8.86 17.78 -27.89
C ILE A 982 10.32 17.31 -28.05
N GLU A 983 10.75 16.35 -27.22
CA GLU A 983 12.14 15.87 -27.06
C GLU A 983 13.10 16.89 -26.45
N GLU A 984 12.62 18.05 -26.00
CA GLU A 984 13.43 19.03 -25.29
C GLU A 984 13.51 18.68 -23.80
N SER A 985 14.72 18.50 -23.28
CA SER A 985 15.01 18.34 -21.85
C SER A 985 15.38 19.68 -21.24
N ILE A 986 14.74 20.04 -20.14
CA ILE A 986 15.00 21.27 -19.40
C ILE A 986 15.57 20.92 -18.04
N ASP A 987 16.69 21.55 -17.71
CA ASP A 987 17.26 21.53 -16.38
C ASP A 987 16.54 22.55 -15.48
N VAL A 988 15.79 22.03 -14.50
CA VAL A 988 14.98 22.82 -13.56
C VAL A 988 15.63 22.81 -12.16
N THR A 989 16.92 22.50 -12.07
CA THR A 989 17.67 22.32 -10.82
C THR A 989 17.84 23.60 -10.04
N SER A 990 17.60 23.54 -8.72
CA SER A 990 17.81 24.66 -7.80
C SER A 990 19.15 24.49 -7.10
N ASP A 991 20.00 25.51 -7.13
CA ASP A 991 21.28 25.55 -6.39
C ASP A 991 21.10 25.77 -4.87
N LEU A 992 19.96 25.35 -4.31
CA LEU A 992 19.68 25.46 -2.88
C LEU A 992 20.37 24.32 -2.13
N CYS A 993 21.53 24.62 -1.54
CA CYS A 993 22.15 23.72 -0.57
C CYS A 993 21.40 23.82 0.77
N ALA A 994 20.49 22.88 1.01
CA ALA A 994 19.85 22.72 2.32
C ALA A 994 20.75 21.85 3.22
N TYR A 995 21.23 22.42 4.33
CA TYR A 995 21.95 21.68 5.37
C TYR A 995 21.01 21.48 6.56
N LYS A 996 20.73 20.24 6.92
CA LYS A 996 19.93 19.92 8.12
C LYS A 996 20.80 20.15 9.37
N LEU A 997 20.58 21.25 10.09
CA LEU A 997 21.02 21.35 11.48
C LEU A 997 20.19 20.36 12.32
N GLY A 998 20.83 19.67 13.27
CA GLY A 998 20.17 18.64 14.09
C GLY A 998 18.94 19.15 14.86
N ASP A 999 18.16 18.22 15.41
CA ASP A 999 16.91 18.46 16.15
C ASP A 999 17.17 19.13 17.52
N TYR A 1000 17.65 20.38 17.50
CA TYR A 1000 17.85 21.20 18.69
C TYR A 1000 16.93 22.43 18.63
N GLU A 1001 16.28 22.75 19.73
CA GLU A 1001 15.50 23.98 19.91
C GLU A 1001 16.46 25.19 20.06
N ILE A 1002 17.16 25.55 18.99
CA ILE A 1002 18.17 26.62 19.02
C ILE A 1002 17.63 27.87 18.32
N ALA A 1003 17.54 28.97 19.07
CA ALA A 1003 17.15 30.28 18.54
C ALA A 1003 18.30 31.03 17.84
N TRP A 1004 19.57 30.67 18.14
CA TRP A 1004 20.76 31.32 17.61
C TRP A 1004 21.98 30.38 17.65
N VAL A 1005 22.69 30.22 16.53
CA VAL A 1005 23.91 29.40 16.42
C VAL A 1005 25.05 30.27 15.89
N ASP A 1006 26.09 30.48 16.69
CA ASP A 1006 27.38 30.95 16.19
C ASP A 1006 28.39 29.80 16.19
N ALA A 1007 28.97 29.51 15.04
CA ALA A 1007 29.96 28.44 14.87
C ALA A 1007 30.93 28.76 13.73
N GLU A 1008 32.15 28.26 13.82
CA GLU A 1008 33.10 28.30 12.71
C GLU A 1008 32.81 27.15 11.74
N VAL A 1009 32.68 27.44 10.45
CA VAL A 1009 32.51 26.38 9.45
C VAL A 1009 33.88 25.76 9.17
N GLY A 1010 34.09 24.52 9.59
CA GLY A 1010 35.33 23.79 9.39
C GLY A 1010 35.13 22.43 8.72
N LYS A 1011 36.18 21.91 8.09
CA LYS A 1011 36.16 20.53 7.57
C LYS A 1011 36.58 19.58 8.68
N THR A 1012 35.80 18.53 8.91
CA THR A 1012 36.21 17.41 9.78
C THR A 1012 37.40 16.67 9.17
N GLU A 1013 38.06 15.80 9.93
CA GLU A 1013 39.18 14.96 9.45
C GLU A 1013 38.79 14.07 8.25
N SER A 1014 37.48 13.84 8.05
CA SER A 1014 36.88 13.14 6.91
C SER A 1014 36.55 14.03 5.69
N GLY A 1015 36.80 15.34 5.76
CA GLY A 1015 36.55 16.30 4.68
C GLY A 1015 35.12 16.83 4.57
N THR A 1016 34.24 16.51 5.52
CA THR A 1016 32.84 16.98 5.59
C THR A 1016 32.77 18.35 6.26
N LEU A 1017 31.99 19.29 5.71
CA LEU A 1017 31.77 20.60 6.34
C LEU A 1017 30.88 20.44 7.58
N SER A 1018 31.39 20.85 8.74
CA SER A 1018 30.69 20.82 10.02
C SER A 1018 30.83 22.15 10.75
N LEU A 1019 29.90 22.42 11.67
CA LEU A 1019 29.95 23.58 12.55
C LEU A 1019 30.89 23.28 13.73
N LEU A 1020 32.06 23.89 13.73
CA LEU A 1020 33.04 23.84 14.82
C LEU A 1020 32.74 24.91 15.87
N PRO A 1021 33.09 24.66 17.15
CA PRO A 1021 33.01 25.68 18.19
C PRO A 1021 33.89 26.89 17.81
N LEU A 1022 33.37 28.10 18.02
CA LEU A 1022 34.14 29.32 17.82
C LEU A 1022 35.45 29.29 18.64
N SER A 1023 36.55 29.69 18.01
CA SER A 1023 37.87 29.83 18.65
C SER A 1023 37.92 30.95 19.70
N THR A 1024 36.96 31.88 19.65
CA THR A 1024 36.82 32.99 20.58
C THR A 1024 35.40 33.00 21.18
N PRO A 1025 35.23 33.35 22.46
CA PRO A 1025 33.89 33.42 23.05
C PRO A 1025 33.06 34.46 22.27
N PRO A 1026 31.84 34.10 21.79
CA PRO A 1026 31.01 35.02 21.03
C PRO A 1026 30.68 36.25 21.88
N PRO A 1027 30.54 37.45 21.27
CA PRO A 1027 30.05 38.62 21.99
C PRO A 1027 28.69 38.30 22.62
N PRO A 1028 28.42 38.79 23.85
CA PRO A 1028 27.16 38.52 24.53
C PRO A 1028 26.00 39.04 23.68
N HIS A 1029 25.21 38.12 23.13
CA HIS A 1029 23.96 38.44 22.46
C HIS A 1029 22.89 38.68 23.52
N LYS A 1030 22.08 39.72 23.34
CA LYS A 1030 20.91 39.95 24.20
C LYS A 1030 19.99 38.74 24.05
N THR A 1031 19.60 38.13 25.16
CA THR A 1031 18.61 37.05 25.17
C THR A 1031 17.27 37.57 24.64
N VAL A 1032 16.68 36.87 23.66
CA VAL A 1032 15.44 37.28 22.95
C VAL A 1032 14.43 36.12 22.93
N LEU A 1033 13.28 36.31 23.60
CA LEU A 1033 11.88 35.81 23.36
C LEU A 1033 11.09 35.82 24.70
N VAL A 1034 9.74 35.97 24.84
CA VAL A 1034 8.58 35.33 24.14
C VAL A 1034 7.25 36.13 24.24
N GLY A 1035 6.47 36.28 23.17
CA GLY A 1035 5.02 36.57 23.24
C GLY A 1035 4.27 36.19 21.95
N ASP A 1036 2.96 35.91 22.05
CA ASP A 1036 2.11 35.52 20.90
C ASP A 1036 2.05 36.66 19.86
N ILE A 1037 2.84 36.54 18.79
CA ILE A 1037 2.80 37.52 17.70
C ILE A 1037 1.45 37.42 16.98
N LYS A 1038 0.69 38.51 17.00
CA LYS A 1038 -0.47 38.70 16.14
C LYS A 1038 0.04 39.12 14.76
N MET A 1039 -0.09 38.22 13.78
CA MET A 1039 0.39 38.44 12.41
C MET A 1039 -0.19 39.73 11.78
N ALA A 1040 -1.40 40.13 12.17
CA ALA A 1040 -2.05 41.35 11.69
C ALA A 1040 -1.30 42.63 12.13
N ASP A 1041 -0.82 42.65 13.38
CA ASP A 1041 -0.09 43.80 13.92
C ASP A 1041 1.31 43.88 13.31
N PHE A 1042 1.95 42.71 13.10
CA PHE A 1042 3.26 42.66 12.44
C PHE A 1042 3.20 43.06 10.96
N LYS A 1043 2.10 42.75 10.26
CA LYS A 1043 1.84 43.26 8.90
C LYS A 1043 1.87 44.78 8.86
N GLN A 1044 1.14 45.42 9.77
CA GLN A 1044 1.07 46.89 9.84
C GLN A 1044 2.44 47.49 10.18
N PHE A 1045 3.19 46.84 11.08
CA PHE A 1045 4.54 47.27 11.41
C PHE A 1045 5.49 47.20 10.21
N LEU A 1046 5.56 46.08 9.50
CA LEU A 1046 6.43 45.93 8.34
C LEU A 1046 6.03 46.89 7.20
N ALA A 1047 4.72 47.10 6.99
CA ALA A 1047 4.23 48.12 6.07
C ALA A 1047 4.67 49.54 6.47
N SER A 1048 4.67 49.86 7.78
CA SER A 1048 5.17 51.15 8.29
C SER A 1048 6.68 51.35 8.10
N LYS A 1049 7.44 50.25 7.94
CA LYS A 1049 8.88 50.24 7.64
C LYS A 1049 9.19 50.20 6.14
N GLY A 1050 8.18 50.31 5.29
CA GLY A 1050 8.32 50.34 3.84
C GLY A 1050 8.55 48.96 3.21
N VAL A 1051 8.31 47.86 3.94
CA VAL A 1051 8.31 46.50 3.37
C VAL A 1051 6.94 46.25 2.76
N GLN A 1052 6.87 45.77 1.52
CA GLN A 1052 5.60 45.35 0.93
C GLN A 1052 5.13 44.07 1.62
N VAL A 1053 3.94 44.10 2.24
CA VAL A 1053 3.45 42.95 3.03
C VAL A 1053 2.00 42.60 2.71
N GLU A 1054 1.75 41.32 2.45
CA GLU A 1054 0.43 40.78 2.12
C GLU A 1054 0.12 39.50 2.91
N PHE A 1055 -1.16 39.23 3.21
CA PHE A 1055 -1.58 37.97 3.82
C PHE A 1055 -2.01 37.00 2.72
N ALA A 1056 -1.46 35.80 2.72
CA ALA A 1056 -1.84 34.73 1.79
C ALA A 1056 -1.69 33.35 2.47
N GLY A 1057 -2.74 32.52 2.42
CA GLY A 1057 -2.67 31.13 2.90
C GLY A 1057 -2.32 30.92 4.38
N GLY A 1058 -2.66 31.87 5.27
CA GLY A 1058 -2.28 31.81 6.69
C GLY A 1058 -0.83 32.22 6.99
N ALA A 1059 -0.10 32.69 5.98
CA ALA A 1059 1.24 33.26 6.09
C ALA A 1059 1.26 34.75 5.69
N LEU A 1060 2.28 35.46 6.15
CA LEU A 1060 2.57 36.86 5.90
C LEU A 1060 3.70 36.97 4.87
N ARG A 1061 3.40 37.36 3.63
CA ARG A 1061 4.40 37.60 2.58
C ARG A 1061 5.06 38.95 2.81
N CYS A 1062 6.38 39.00 2.85
CA CYS A 1062 7.17 40.19 3.13
C CYS A 1062 8.22 40.38 2.03
N GLY A 1063 8.05 41.40 1.19
CA GLY A 1063 8.90 41.58 0.00
C GLY A 1063 8.65 40.53 -1.07
N GLU A 1064 9.66 40.29 -1.92
CA GLU A 1064 9.52 39.43 -3.11
C GLU A 1064 9.76 37.95 -2.79
N TYR A 1065 10.60 37.66 -1.79
CA TYR A 1065 11.10 36.29 -1.57
C TYR A 1065 10.90 35.73 -0.15
N VAL A 1066 10.42 36.52 0.81
CA VAL A 1066 10.38 36.15 2.23
C VAL A 1066 8.94 35.96 2.72
N THR A 1067 8.68 34.87 3.42
CA THR A 1067 7.36 34.50 3.92
C THR A 1067 7.42 34.12 5.40
N LEU A 1068 6.47 34.64 6.17
CA LEU A 1068 6.35 34.44 7.62
C LEU A 1068 5.13 33.59 7.92
N ARG A 1069 5.30 32.37 8.43
CA ARG A 1069 4.19 31.46 8.75
C ARG A 1069 4.10 31.22 10.25
N LYS A 1070 2.89 31.13 10.77
CA LYS A 1070 2.65 30.70 12.15
C LYS A 1070 2.19 29.24 12.15
N ILE A 1071 2.97 28.35 12.78
CA ILE A 1071 2.67 26.93 12.89
C ILE A 1071 2.28 26.63 14.35
N GLY A 1072 1.06 26.16 14.55
CA GLY A 1072 0.53 25.76 15.86
C GLY A 1072 -0.78 25.00 15.68
N ASP A 1073 -0.92 23.88 16.39
CA ASP A 1073 -2.07 22.99 16.28
C ASP A 1073 -3.29 23.63 16.97
N SER A 1074 -4.28 24.05 16.19
CA SER A 1074 -5.50 24.71 16.70
C SER A 1074 -6.48 23.74 17.36
N SER A 1075 -6.18 22.44 17.39
CA SER A 1075 -7.09 21.37 17.84
C SER A 1075 -7.05 21.06 19.34
N GLN A 1076 -6.03 21.52 20.08
CA GLN A 1076 -5.94 21.29 21.53
C GLN A 1076 -6.19 22.57 22.34
N LYS A 1077 -7.46 22.83 22.64
CA LYS A 1077 -7.84 23.77 23.71
C LYS A 1077 -7.58 23.10 25.06
N GLY A 1078 -6.44 23.36 25.70
CA GLY A 1078 -6.26 22.98 27.10
C GLY A 1078 -4.85 22.84 27.68
N GLY A 1079 -3.78 23.05 26.90
CA GLY A 1079 -2.41 23.06 27.41
C GLY A 1079 -1.63 24.21 26.78
N GLY A 1080 -0.68 24.82 27.52
CA GLY A 1080 0.09 25.97 27.04
C GLY A 1080 0.89 25.64 25.78
N ASN A 1081 0.36 26.03 24.62
CA ASN A 1081 0.97 25.79 23.31
C ASN A 1081 1.97 26.90 22.97
N ILE A 1082 3.22 26.53 22.73
CA ILE A 1082 4.23 27.41 22.12
C ILE A 1082 3.89 27.49 20.62
N GLN A 1083 3.47 28.67 20.16
CA GLN A 1083 3.19 28.93 18.75
C GLN A 1083 4.51 29.23 18.03
N GLN A 1084 4.88 28.43 17.03
CA GLN A 1084 6.12 28.62 16.27
C GLN A 1084 5.91 29.56 15.10
N ILE A 1085 6.90 30.40 14.80
CA ILE A 1085 6.87 31.33 13.67
C ILE A 1085 8.07 31.03 12.77
N ILE A 1086 7.79 30.63 11.54
CA ILE A 1086 8.79 30.23 10.55
C ILE A 1086 8.97 31.36 9.55
N LEU A 1087 10.21 31.80 9.36
CA LEU A 1087 10.63 32.76 8.33
C LEU A 1087 11.30 32.00 7.18
N GLU A 1088 10.59 31.81 6.07
CA GLU A 1088 11.03 31.08 4.88
C GLU A 1088 11.44 32.07 3.78
N GLY A 1089 12.63 31.92 3.18
CA GLY A 1089 13.07 32.77 2.07
C GLY A 1089 14.58 32.68 1.80
N PRO A 1090 15.05 33.12 0.62
CA PRO A 1090 16.47 33.20 0.31
C PRO A 1090 17.16 34.25 1.17
N LEU A 1091 18.43 33.99 1.54
CA LEU A 1091 19.28 34.85 2.37
C LEU A 1091 19.66 36.15 1.63
N THR A 1092 18.70 37.06 1.52
CA THR A 1092 18.80 38.36 0.87
C THR A 1092 18.88 39.47 1.91
N GLU A 1093 19.30 40.69 1.53
CA GLU A 1093 19.25 41.84 2.44
C GLU A 1093 17.83 42.08 2.99
N GLU A 1094 16.79 41.80 2.20
CA GLU A 1094 15.40 41.85 2.64
C GLU A 1094 15.10 40.80 3.72
N TYR A 1095 15.58 39.56 3.56
CA TYR A 1095 15.45 38.51 4.58
C TYR A 1095 16.05 38.93 5.91
N TYR A 1096 17.29 39.43 5.89
CA TYR A 1096 17.95 39.90 7.10
C TYR A 1096 17.24 41.10 7.71
N LYS A 1097 16.76 42.04 6.89
CA LYS A 1097 16.01 43.21 7.35
C LYS A 1097 14.66 42.84 7.98
N ILE A 1098 13.91 41.91 7.39
CA ILE A 1098 12.63 41.42 7.92
C ILE A 1098 12.85 40.62 9.21
N ARG A 1099 13.90 39.80 9.25
CA ARG A 1099 14.34 39.08 10.45
C ARG A 1099 14.70 40.04 11.57
N ASP A 1100 15.50 41.05 11.28
CA ASP A 1100 15.91 42.06 12.26
C ASP A 1100 14.68 42.87 12.73
N HIS A 1101 13.73 43.16 11.85
CA HIS A 1101 12.45 43.77 12.20
C HIS A 1101 11.58 42.89 13.11
N LEU A 1102 11.50 41.59 12.82
CA LEU A 1102 10.81 40.60 13.63
C LEU A 1102 11.44 40.53 15.03
N TYR A 1103 12.76 40.47 15.11
CA TYR A 1103 13.51 40.43 16.38
C TYR A 1103 13.51 41.77 17.12
N SER A 1104 13.33 42.90 16.44
CA SER A 1104 13.30 44.23 17.05
C SER A 1104 11.99 44.58 17.75
N GLN A 1105 10.86 44.03 17.31
CA GLN A 1105 9.51 44.40 17.77
C GLN A 1105 9.02 43.57 18.96
N PHE A 1106 9.47 42.33 19.10
CA PHE A 1106 8.89 41.38 20.06
C PHE A 1106 9.94 40.87 21.05
N TYR A 1107 9.62 40.99 22.34
CA TYR A 1107 10.46 40.65 23.50
C TYR A 1107 9.51 40.17 24.63
N ALA A 1108 9.90 39.25 25.51
CA ALA A 1108 9.27 39.17 26.85
C ALA A 1108 10.11 38.44 27.93
N LEU A 1109 9.59 38.53 29.16
CA LEU A 1109 10.09 38.10 30.48
C LEU A 1109 10.22 36.60 30.69
#